data_AF-F0SDX5-F1
#
_entry.id   AF-F0SDX5-F1
#
_cell.length_a   1.000
_cell.length_b   1.000
_cell.length_c   1.000
_cell.angle_alpha   90.00
_cell.angle_beta   90.00
_cell.angle_gamma   90.00
#
_symmetry.space_group_name_H-M   'P 1'
#
loop_
_entity.id
_entity.type
_entity.pdbx_description
1 polymer ?
#
loop_
_entity_poly.entity_id
_entity_poly.type
_entity_poly.pdbx_seq_one_letter_code
_entity_poly.pdbx_strand_id
1 'polypeptide(L)'
;MEHFLEIDSRFEHFLNTELFPSIFKGEIILFLGAGSSVTEKKFLGIDTVKFYQDKLGIDAETTDLLEFMDLVSAMPNFNREDFDNYIVDVLSKYIPKESHKIIASLNWNQIITTNVDLMIEKAFDLIENTVEQHKTLKIIRNVSDFHQINGNGFVKYIKLNGCIKDKSKYPLVFSTKDFGHSRQYHKMILKSLSNMSFDVKFLSVGYSFVDPFSKYLIKYFDSFNFRNKKPIYCVDPYIQETRLPSLKESGIVVLKITSEELFKLYKEWENKHSNELAKRKNINFKNIENNKLQLSGRLKLQLGESVSQLTDDGAIKSFDAASFYKGEVPTYDVIRKNYDVVKENKIQFVKDELFNVISKNGNKLIPIFFLSGMFGTGKSTFLYRLLHSILHDSKFNSVAFEISELHKLRVQDLEELFSLTKAKNIFITCQEIELDSSFKEMMNLRNQLSVAQFTNFNVYFLVSIRENIYQKFLRNYKYSSIYEINIDGGLTRREAEDLINKLSEQSLIRFRDVGEKNILINKILNEYGGDTFISLISLISNSNFDEILYSAYEQLSKEAKEAFIYTSLLYQHKILMPSALLMKLVSKDWKSFEDDILRYDSKNILIQETKETDLFFRTKHSLLSKRLIEKVLRKNDEKFDKTRKIVAQLIENDENAKLFIDLIKSIRYDKAFDEEKIDKLFDVADQIFDTNPHFVIHYSINLQQRKTAYHMKKALSKLTHAEASLERRNHLLTHRRAVLNYQLAKITYKNEKILNKTYGYLEEARELFEIKRMEDPFSSYSYIDYINLELWVLNKIELDEKNLLLLHIRIQELFDIASRAVFENTDILIRLRAKYFTHLDVSMKTEDKTLLEYLDGLYDEEETRPYSLVLKYNYLLENNRLEDAEQIIPELEYYKFNDEVSKTLFTYYGRNLHISNYRSSFFSLIKSGYDFKNKDFLRLNFYSYIAESYNKNFKYSFENLEEIYQMGTILNPNLHEVWFDENGEDAVFTGIINSNKRGYVQIKVIELQQQFRLLKDSIKHFQPKVSEKYLIKLHFYIQGIRVELLEKI
;
A
#
# COMPACT_ATOMS: atom_id res chain seq x y z
N MET A 1 -42.02 -19.74 49.76
CA MET A 1 -42.75 -19.38 48.52
C MET A 1 -44.23 -19.40 48.83
N GLU A 2 -44.92 -18.30 48.55
CA GLU A 2 -46.35 -18.11 48.83
C GLU A 2 -47.14 -18.09 47.51
N HIS A 3 -48.40 -18.52 47.55
CA HIS A 3 -49.32 -18.41 46.42
C HIS A 3 -49.84 -16.97 46.31
N PHE A 4 -50.11 -16.52 45.10
CA PHE A 4 -50.71 -15.22 44.83
C PHE A 4 -52.18 -15.41 44.49
N LEU A 5 -53.05 -15.21 45.49
CA LEU A 5 -54.48 -15.48 45.38
C LEU A 5 -55.31 -14.21 45.08
N GLU A 6 -54.71 -13.03 45.22
CA GLU A 6 -55.32 -11.73 44.93
C GLU A 6 -54.32 -10.85 44.17
N ILE A 7 -54.83 -9.93 43.35
CA ILE A 7 -54.01 -8.94 42.66
C ILE A 7 -53.75 -7.78 43.62
N ASP A 8 -52.68 -7.91 44.40
CA ASP A 8 -52.21 -6.91 45.33
C ASP A 8 -50.85 -6.31 44.93
N SER A 9 -50.37 -5.33 45.69
CA SER A 9 -49.07 -4.69 45.45
C SER A 9 -47.88 -5.67 45.44
N ARG A 10 -47.96 -6.79 46.18
CA ARG A 10 -46.90 -7.82 46.20
C ARG A 10 -46.93 -8.65 44.92
N PHE A 11 -48.12 -9.00 44.44
CA PHE A 11 -48.30 -9.70 43.17
C PHE A 11 -47.82 -8.85 41.99
N GLU A 12 -48.24 -7.58 41.92
CA GLU A 12 -47.77 -6.65 40.89
C GLU A 12 -46.25 -6.45 40.94
N HIS A 13 -45.66 -6.34 42.13
CA HIS A 13 -44.22 -6.26 42.29
C HIS A 13 -43.53 -7.51 41.72
N PHE A 14 -43.99 -8.71 42.10
CA PHE A 14 -43.48 -9.98 41.59
C PHE A 14 -43.59 -10.06 40.05
N LEU A 15 -44.72 -9.68 39.47
CA LEU A 15 -44.87 -9.68 38.01
C LEU A 15 -43.83 -8.77 37.35
N ASN A 16 -43.67 -7.54 37.86
CA ASN A 16 -42.82 -6.51 37.26
C ASN A 16 -41.30 -6.74 37.47
N THR A 17 -40.89 -7.40 38.55
CA THR A 17 -39.46 -7.60 38.86
C THR A 17 -38.95 -9.01 38.57
N GLU A 18 -39.82 -10.02 38.57
CA GLU A 18 -39.41 -11.42 38.44
C GLU A 18 -39.97 -12.12 37.20
N LEU A 19 -41.28 -12.09 36.98
CA LEU A 19 -41.90 -12.90 35.92
C LEU A 19 -41.79 -12.24 34.54
N PHE A 20 -42.25 -11.00 34.40
CA PHE A 20 -42.25 -10.29 33.12
C PHE A 20 -40.84 -10.05 32.56
N PRO A 21 -39.82 -9.67 33.36
CA PRO A 21 -38.44 -9.60 32.87
C PRO A 21 -37.90 -10.92 32.33
N SER A 22 -38.22 -12.05 32.96
CA SER A 22 -37.81 -13.38 32.48
C SER A 22 -38.52 -13.77 31.18
N ILE A 23 -39.80 -13.38 31.00
CA ILE A 23 -40.51 -13.54 29.71
C ILE A 23 -39.81 -12.70 28.63
N PHE A 24 -39.52 -11.42 28.91
CA PHE A 24 -38.91 -10.50 27.95
C PHE A 24 -37.54 -10.99 27.44
N LYS A 25 -36.70 -11.51 28.34
CA LYS A 25 -35.38 -12.09 28.01
C LYS A 25 -35.45 -13.47 27.32
N GLY A 26 -36.60 -14.12 27.36
CA GLY A 26 -36.78 -15.48 26.86
C GLY A 26 -36.15 -16.57 27.70
N GLU A 27 -36.23 -16.37 29.01
CA GLU A 27 -35.80 -17.30 30.05
C GLU A 27 -36.97 -18.14 30.59
N ILE A 28 -38.12 -18.16 29.89
CA ILE A 28 -39.31 -18.94 30.31
C ILE A 28 -39.59 -20.10 29.36
N ILE A 29 -39.85 -21.26 29.95
CA ILE A 29 -40.53 -22.38 29.29
C ILE A 29 -42.00 -22.34 29.66
N LEU A 30 -42.84 -22.24 28.63
CA LEU A 30 -44.28 -22.18 28.77
C LEU A 30 -44.89 -23.56 28.66
N PHE A 31 -45.64 -23.99 29.66
CA PHE A 31 -46.42 -25.22 29.67
C PHE A 31 -47.90 -24.88 29.49
N LEU A 32 -48.55 -25.50 28.49
CA LEU A 32 -49.94 -25.22 28.13
C LEU A 32 -50.80 -26.47 28.34
N GLY A 33 -51.88 -26.31 29.09
CA GLY A 33 -52.92 -27.33 29.26
C GLY A 33 -54.23 -26.93 28.59
N ALA A 34 -55.26 -27.79 28.68
CA ALA A 34 -56.51 -27.58 27.96
C ALA A 34 -57.19 -26.23 28.31
N GLY A 35 -56.94 -25.72 29.52
CA GLY A 35 -57.39 -24.41 29.98
C GLY A 35 -56.84 -23.23 29.16
N SER A 36 -55.69 -23.39 28.48
CA SER A 36 -55.15 -22.35 27.60
C SER A 36 -55.89 -22.23 26.28
N SER A 37 -56.58 -23.29 25.84
CA SER A 37 -57.33 -23.33 24.58
C SER A 37 -58.81 -22.97 24.73
N VAL A 38 -59.23 -22.51 25.92
CA VAL A 38 -60.64 -22.22 26.23
C VAL A 38 -61.12 -20.99 25.46
N THR A 39 -62.03 -21.22 24.51
CA THR A 39 -62.68 -20.15 23.73
C THR A 39 -64.08 -19.85 24.28
N GLU A 40 -65.10 -19.66 23.43
CA GLU A 40 -66.49 -19.45 23.88
C GLU A 40 -67.20 -20.76 24.24
N LYS A 41 -66.77 -21.88 23.62
CA LYS A 41 -67.26 -23.23 23.92
C LYS A 41 -66.22 -23.96 24.78
N LYS A 42 -66.63 -24.41 25.97
CA LYS A 42 -65.77 -25.16 26.90
C LYS A 42 -65.65 -26.62 26.43
N PHE A 43 -64.43 -27.08 26.22
CA PHE A 43 -64.13 -28.48 25.88
C PHE A 43 -62.90 -28.92 26.68
N LEU A 44 -63.02 -28.82 28.01
CA LEU A 44 -62.07 -29.39 28.96
C LEU A 44 -62.28 -30.90 29.02
N GLY A 45 -61.34 -31.64 29.64
CA GLY A 45 -61.47 -33.10 29.77
C GLY A 45 -62.82 -33.54 30.35
N ILE A 46 -63.32 -32.83 31.37
CA ILE A 46 -64.66 -33.00 31.96
C ILE A 46 -65.78 -32.84 30.93
N ASP A 47 -65.68 -31.83 30.07
CA ASP A 47 -66.72 -31.53 29.08
C ASP A 47 -66.69 -32.58 27.97
N THR A 48 -65.48 -32.99 27.54
CA THR A 48 -65.28 -34.06 26.56
C THR A 48 -65.91 -35.37 27.01
N VAL A 49 -65.71 -35.75 28.28
CA VAL A 49 -66.33 -36.93 28.89
C VAL A 49 -67.86 -36.82 28.84
N LYS A 50 -68.43 -35.71 29.34
CA LYS A 50 -69.90 -35.49 29.31
C LYS A 50 -70.49 -35.53 27.90
N PHE A 51 -69.90 -34.81 26.95
CA PHE A 51 -70.40 -34.78 25.56
C PHE A 51 -70.36 -36.14 24.88
N TYR A 52 -69.34 -36.96 25.17
CA TYR A 52 -69.23 -38.28 24.57
C TYR A 52 -70.09 -39.32 25.30
N GLN A 53 -70.29 -39.19 26.61
CA GLN A 53 -71.28 -39.94 27.39
C GLN A 53 -72.69 -39.74 26.84
N ASP A 54 -73.08 -38.48 26.56
CA ASP A 54 -74.36 -38.15 25.94
C ASP A 54 -74.50 -38.78 24.54
N LYS A 55 -73.41 -38.79 23.75
CA LYS A 55 -73.37 -39.41 22.42
C LYS A 55 -73.53 -40.94 22.48
N LEU A 56 -72.96 -41.58 23.49
CA LEU A 56 -73.03 -43.03 23.69
C LEU A 56 -74.26 -43.49 24.48
N GLY A 57 -74.96 -42.58 25.16
CA GLY A 57 -76.07 -42.89 26.08
C GLY A 57 -75.63 -43.65 27.33
N ILE A 58 -74.43 -43.39 27.86
CA ILE A 58 -73.84 -44.10 29.02
C ILE A 58 -73.53 -43.15 30.18
N ASP A 59 -73.66 -43.61 31.42
CA ASP A 59 -73.09 -42.95 32.60
C ASP A 59 -71.90 -43.76 33.13
N ALA A 60 -70.70 -43.19 33.06
CA ALA A 60 -69.45 -43.84 33.44
C ALA A 60 -69.00 -43.48 34.87
N GLU A 61 -69.77 -42.64 35.60
CA GLU A 61 -69.48 -42.16 36.96
C GLU A 61 -68.08 -41.54 37.18
N THR A 62 -67.37 -41.21 36.10
CA THR A 62 -66.06 -40.54 36.14
C THR A 62 -66.09 -39.25 35.35
N THR A 63 -65.25 -38.31 35.78
CA THR A 63 -65.01 -37.03 35.11
C THR A 63 -63.58 -36.92 34.58
N ASP A 64 -62.74 -37.92 34.85
CA ASP A 64 -61.37 -37.99 34.36
C ASP A 64 -61.36 -38.61 32.96
N LEU A 65 -60.81 -37.87 31.99
CA LEU A 65 -60.81 -38.30 30.59
C LEU A 65 -60.03 -39.60 30.38
N LEU A 66 -58.99 -39.86 31.17
CA LEU A 66 -58.17 -41.04 31.02
C LEU A 66 -58.84 -42.27 31.58
N GLU A 67 -59.42 -42.17 32.77
CA GLU A 67 -60.26 -43.21 33.36
C GLU A 67 -61.46 -43.52 32.46
N PHE A 68 -62.14 -42.49 31.95
CA PHE A 68 -63.24 -42.63 31.01
C PHE A 68 -62.81 -43.41 29.76
N MET A 69 -61.69 -43.03 29.14
CA MET A 69 -61.19 -43.68 27.93
C MET A 69 -60.77 -45.13 28.16
N ASP A 70 -60.18 -45.45 29.31
CA ASP A 70 -59.82 -46.82 29.67
C ASP A 70 -61.09 -47.68 29.89
N LEU A 71 -62.14 -47.12 30.49
CA LEU A 71 -63.44 -47.79 30.70
C LEU A 71 -64.18 -48.05 29.38
N VAL A 72 -64.38 -47.02 28.56
CA VAL A 72 -65.14 -47.17 27.30
C VAL A 72 -64.39 -48.01 26.28
N SER A 73 -63.05 -48.03 26.30
CA SER A 73 -62.25 -48.89 25.42
C SER A 73 -62.47 -50.39 25.65
N ALA A 74 -63.02 -50.78 26.81
CA ALA A 74 -63.40 -52.16 27.10
C ALA A 74 -64.84 -52.52 26.67
N MET A 75 -65.63 -51.55 26.20
CA MET A 75 -67.02 -51.76 25.79
C MET A 75 -67.12 -52.25 24.33
N PRO A 76 -68.02 -53.20 24.01
CA PRO A 76 -68.19 -53.72 22.65
C PRO A 76 -68.65 -52.66 21.63
N ASN A 77 -69.35 -51.63 22.09
CA ASN A 77 -69.97 -50.61 21.23
C ASN A 77 -69.08 -49.37 21.03
N PHE A 78 -67.87 -49.36 21.58
CA PHE A 78 -66.95 -48.23 21.47
C PHE A 78 -66.02 -48.40 20.27
N ASN A 79 -65.96 -47.40 19.42
CA ASN A 79 -64.99 -47.30 18.34
C ASN A 79 -64.04 -46.13 18.60
N ARG A 80 -62.75 -46.45 18.80
CA ARG A 80 -61.70 -45.45 19.06
C ARG A 80 -61.56 -44.45 17.91
N GLU A 81 -61.73 -44.90 16.67
CA GLU A 81 -61.62 -44.02 15.52
C GLU A 81 -62.75 -42.98 15.48
N ASP A 82 -63.97 -43.37 15.87
CA ASP A 82 -65.13 -42.47 15.94
C ASP A 82 -64.98 -41.45 17.08
N PHE A 83 -64.34 -41.82 18.19
CA PHE A 83 -63.96 -40.89 19.24
C PHE A 83 -62.93 -39.88 18.73
N ASP A 84 -61.82 -40.35 18.18
CA ASP A 84 -60.76 -39.46 17.69
C ASP A 84 -61.26 -38.52 16.58
N ASN A 85 -62.10 -39.01 15.66
CA ASN A 85 -62.75 -38.17 14.62
C ASN A 85 -63.63 -37.08 15.24
N TYR A 86 -64.42 -37.42 16.25
CA TYR A 86 -65.26 -36.45 16.95
C TYR A 86 -64.42 -35.34 17.60
N ILE A 87 -63.30 -35.70 18.25
CA ILE A 87 -62.37 -34.73 18.84
C ILE A 87 -61.76 -33.81 17.76
N VAL A 88 -61.34 -34.37 16.62
CA VAL A 88 -60.81 -33.60 15.48
C VAL A 88 -61.85 -32.62 14.95
N ASP A 89 -63.10 -33.05 14.75
CA ASP A 89 -64.19 -32.23 14.22
C ASP A 89 -64.56 -31.05 15.13
N VAL A 90 -64.47 -31.24 16.44
CA VAL A 90 -64.74 -30.18 17.43
C VAL A 90 -63.56 -29.20 17.50
N LEU A 91 -62.34 -29.70 17.70
CA LEU A 91 -61.17 -28.86 17.95
C LEU A 91 -60.64 -28.14 16.71
N SER A 92 -60.86 -28.69 15.50
CA SER A 92 -60.44 -28.05 14.24
C SER A 92 -61.10 -26.68 14.01
N LYS A 93 -62.33 -26.50 14.54
CA LYS A 93 -63.15 -25.28 14.44
C LYS A 93 -62.71 -24.16 15.38
N TYR A 94 -61.80 -24.44 16.32
CA TYR A 94 -61.33 -23.39 17.22
C TYR A 94 -60.52 -22.35 16.45
N ILE A 95 -60.61 -21.11 16.93
CA ILE A 95 -59.93 -19.93 16.37
C ILE A 95 -59.14 -19.27 17.50
N PRO A 96 -57.89 -18.86 17.27
CA PRO A 96 -57.09 -18.21 18.29
C PRO A 96 -57.73 -16.89 18.76
N LYS A 97 -57.85 -16.73 20.08
CA LYS A 97 -58.16 -15.44 20.73
C LYS A 97 -56.93 -14.53 20.79
N GLU A 98 -57.13 -13.27 21.18
CA GLU A 98 -56.05 -12.29 21.32
C GLU A 98 -54.95 -12.74 22.30
N SER A 99 -55.30 -13.41 23.40
CA SER A 99 -54.32 -14.00 24.33
C SER A 99 -53.37 -14.99 23.66
N HIS A 100 -53.84 -15.76 22.66
CA HIS A 100 -52.99 -16.69 21.91
C HIS A 100 -52.04 -15.96 20.97
N LYS A 101 -52.50 -14.88 20.32
CA LYS A 101 -51.63 -14.02 19.50
C LYS A 101 -50.56 -13.36 20.36
N ILE A 102 -50.94 -12.87 21.54
CA ILE A 102 -49.98 -12.32 22.50
C ILE A 102 -48.94 -13.40 22.83
N ILE A 103 -49.35 -14.61 23.24
CA ILE A 103 -48.43 -15.73 23.49
C ILE A 103 -47.49 -15.95 22.30
N ALA A 104 -48.00 -16.00 21.08
CA ALA A 104 -47.17 -16.19 19.89
C ALA A 104 -46.16 -15.04 19.68
N SER A 105 -46.52 -13.82 20.06
CA SER A 105 -45.68 -12.62 19.93
C SER A 105 -44.56 -12.51 20.96
N LEU A 106 -44.48 -13.40 21.97
CA LEU A 106 -43.50 -13.33 23.07
C LEU A 106 -42.24 -14.14 22.79
N ASN A 107 -41.13 -13.72 23.41
CA ASN A 107 -39.83 -14.34 23.25
C ASN A 107 -39.72 -15.60 24.15
N TRP A 108 -40.30 -16.73 23.77
CA TRP A 108 -40.18 -17.95 24.59
C TRP A 108 -38.85 -18.66 24.40
N ASN A 109 -38.38 -19.36 25.44
CA ASN A 109 -37.33 -20.37 25.29
C ASN A 109 -37.87 -21.58 24.52
N GLN A 110 -39.00 -22.11 25.01
CA GLN A 110 -39.69 -23.27 24.49
C GLN A 110 -41.14 -23.26 24.99
N ILE A 111 -42.04 -23.84 24.20
CA ILE A 111 -43.44 -24.08 24.57
C ILE A 111 -43.67 -25.60 24.58
N ILE A 112 -44.29 -26.10 25.63
CA ILE A 112 -44.69 -27.51 25.79
C ILE A 112 -46.19 -27.53 26.02
N THR A 113 -46.90 -28.43 25.36
CA THR A 113 -48.36 -28.52 25.51
C THR A 113 -48.84 -29.97 25.60
N THR A 114 -49.89 -30.18 26.39
CA THR A 114 -50.70 -31.40 26.34
C THR A 114 -51.88 -31.29 25.38
N ASN A 115 -52.08 -30.12 24.78
CA ASN A 115 -53.21 -29.87 23.90
C ASN A 115 -52.95 -30.46 22.52
N VAL A 116 -53.99 -31.05 21.94
CA VAL A 116 -53.93 -31.68 20.61
C VAL A 116 -54.42 -30.74 19.50
N ASP A 117 -55.11 -29.65 19.85
CA ASP A 117 -55.64 -28.60 18.96
C ASP A 117 -54.55 -27.79 18.23
N LEU A 118 -54.94 -26.91 17.29
CA LEU A 118 -54.00 -26.11 16.48
C LEU A 118 -53.97 -24.62 16.87
N MET A 119 -54.33 -24.24 18.10
CA MET A 119 -54.49 -22.84 18.50
C MET A 119 -53.20 -22.04 18.47
N ILE A 120 -52.13 -22.57 19.05
CA ILE A 120 -50.85 -21.88 19.06
C ILE A 120 -50.25 -21.87 17.65
N GLU A 121 -50.36 -22.97 16.89
CA GLU A 121 -49.95 -23.00 15.49
C GLU A 121 -50.62 -21.89 14.67
N LYS A 122 -51.97 -21.84 14.69
CA LYS A 122 -52.72 -20.81 13.98
C LYS A 122 -52.38 -19.40 14.50
N ALA A 123 -52.09 -19.23 15.80
CA ALA A 123 -51.69 -17.94 16.35
C ALA A 123 -50.33 -17.47 15.83
N PHE A 124 -49.36 -18.37 15.68
CA PHE A 124 -48.07 -18.05 15.06
C PHE A 124 -48.22 -17.75 13.56
N ASP A 125 -49.09 -18.46 12.84
CA ASP A 125 -49.38 -18.18 11.44
C ASP A 125 -49.99 -16.77 11.27
N LEU A 126 -50.84 -16.33 12.21
CA LEU A 126 -51.48 -14.99 12.18
C LEU A 126 -50.50 -13.83 12.40
N ILE A 127 -49.37 -14.07 13.07
CA ILE A 127 -48.34 -13.05 13.29
C ILE A 127 -47.12 -13.24 12.39
N GLU A 128 -47.12 -14.26 11.54
CA GLU A 128 -46.00 -14.55 10.65
C GLU A 128 -45.74 -13.37 9.70
N ASN A 129 -44.49 -13.00 9.53
CA ASN A 129 -44.09 -11.84 8.72
C ASN A 129 -44.74 -10.53 9.18
N THR A 130 -44.98 -10.38 10.48
CA THR A 130 -45.35 -9.10 11.10
C THR A 130 -44.30 -8.67 12.14
N VAL A 131 -44.34 -7.40 12.55
CA VAL A 131 -43.42 -6.88 13.59
C VAL A 131 -43.62 -7.53 14.96
N GLU A 132 -44.80 -8.12 15.20
CA GLU A 132 -45.13 -8.85 16.44
C GLU A 132 -44.44 -10.20 16.54
N GLN A 133 -43.98 -10.78 15.42
CA GLN A 133 -43.21 -12.02 15.45
C GLN A 133 -41.90 -11.82 16.23
N HIS A 134 -41.52 -12.75 17.10
CA HIS A 134 -40.18 -12.76 17.72
C HIS A 134 -39.32 -13.91 17.21
N LYS A 135 -39.93 -15.10 17.15
CA LYS A 135 -39.29 -16.34 16.70
C LYS A 135 -40.23 -17.08 15.77
N THR A 136 -39.66 -17.85 14.86
CA THR A 136 -40.45 -18.76 14.01
C THR A 136 -40.83 -19.99 14.82
N LEU A 137 -42.08 -20.44 14.68
CA LEU A 137 -42.56 -21.64 15.37
C LEU A 137 -41.97 -22.89 14.73
N LYS A 138 -41.44 -23.79 15.56
CA LYS A 138 -41.02 -25.10 15.11
C LYS A 138 -41.68 -26.20 15.92
N ILE A 139 -42.51 -26.97 15.24
CA ILE A 139 -43.42 -27.92 15.89
C ILE A 139 -42.75 -29.29 16.00
N ILE A 140 -42.79 -29.85 17.20
CA ILE A 140 -42.23 -31.16 17.55
C ILE A 140 -43.38 -32.03 18.07
N ARG A 141 -43.64 -33.15 17.41
CA ARG A 141 -44.77 -34.04 17.74
C ARG A 141 -44.35 -35.47 18.06
N ASN A 142 -43.11 -35.85 17.74
CA ASN A 142 -42.57 -37.18 17.97
C ASN A 142 -41.03 -37.16 18.15
N VAL A 143 -40.42 -38.34 18.31
CA VAL A 143 -38.97 -38.51 18.50
C VAL A 143 -38.16 -38.02 17.30
N SER A 144 -38.60 -38.32 16.06
CA SER A 144 -37.86 -37.92 14.85
C SER A 144 -37.79 -36.40 14.66
N ASP A 145 -38.86 -35.68 15.00
CA ASP A 145 -38.92 -34.21 14.87
C ASP A 145 -37.95 -33.52 15.84
N PHE A 146 -37.66 -34.15 16.98
CA PHE A 146 -36.85 -33.56 18.05
C PHE A 146 -35.35 -33.50 17.69
N HIS A 147 -34.85 -34.44 16.87
CA HIS A 147 -33.42 -34.55 16.55
C HIS A 147 -32.94 -33.60 15.44
N GLN A 148 -33.83 -32.89 14.75
CA GLN A 148 -33.49 -32.17 13.51
C GLN A 148 -32.97 -30.72 13.70
N ILE A 149 -32.69 -30.21 14.91
CA ILE A 149 -32.75 -28.75 15.13
C ILE A 149 -31.74 -28.18 16.15
N ASN A 150 -30.92 -27.22 15.70
CA ASN A 150 -30.14 -26.28 16.51
C ASN A 150 -30.21 -24.86 15.89
N GLY A 151 -30.68 -23.85 16.63
CA GLY A 151 -30.67 -22.44 16.20
C GLY A 151 -31.50 -21.51 17.11
N ASN A 152 -31.06 -20.27 17.33
CA ASN A 152 -31.64 -19.32 18.30
C ASN A 152 -32.89 -18.56 17.79
N GLY A 153 -33.19 -18.59 16.49
CA GLY A 153 -34.33 -17.89 15.87
C GLY A 153 -35.67 -18.65 15.93
N PHE A 154 -35.68 -19.85 16.50
CA PHE A 154 -36.86 -20.71 16.57
C PHE A 154 -37.33 -20.90 18.00
N VAL A 155 -38.65 -20.97 18.18
CA VAL A 155 -39.26 -21.47 19.41
C VAL A 155 -39.70 -22.92 19.18
N LYS A 156 -39.18 -23.83 20.01
CA LYS A 156 -39.61 -25.23 20.01
C LYS A 156 -41.02 -25.31 20.59
N TYR A 157 -41.95 -25.89 19.87
CA TYR A 157 -43.31 -26.14 20.34
C TYR A 157 -43.57 -27.64 20.37
N ILE A 158 -43.57 -28.20 21.58
CA ILE A 158 -43.58 -29.63 21.84
C ILE A 158 -44.99 -30.07 22.23
N LYS A 159 -45.61 -30.92 21.41
CA LYS A 159 -46.92 -31.49 21.69
C LYS A 159 -46.75 -32.89 22.28
N LEU A 160 -47.21 -33.09 23.51
CA LEU A 160 -46.99 -34.33 24.27
C LEU A 160 -48.03 -35.41 23.98
N ASN A 161 -49.26 -35.02 23.65
CA ASN A 161 -50.41 -35.93 23.57
C ASN A 161 -50.93 -36.13 22.13
N GLY A 162 -50.08 -35.91 21.13
CA GLY A 162 -50.46 -36.00 19.71
C GLY A 162 -50.94 -34.68 19.10
N CYS A 163 -51.52 -34.75 17.90
CA CYS A 163 -51.93 -33.56 17.16
C CYS A 163 -53.05 -33.86 16.16
N ILE A 164 -54.12 -33.05 16.18
CA ILE A 164 -55.28 -33.24 15.29
C ILE A 164 -54.98 -33.03 13.79
N LYS A 165 -53.84 -32.41 13.43
CA LYS A 165 -53.44 -32.18 12.03
C LYS A 165 -53.31 -33.48 11.21
N ASP A 166 -52.81 -34.54 11.84
CA ASP A 166 -52.65 -35.86 11.20
C ASP A 166 -52.59 -36.93 12.29
N LYS A 167 -53.76 -37.49 12.63
CA LYS A 167 -53.90 -38.52 13.67
C LYS A 167 -53.19 -39.84 13.32
N SER A 168 -52.95 -40.11 12.02
CA SER A 168 -52.26 -41.33 11.57
C SER A 168 -50.77 -41.28 11.92
N LYS A 169 -50.17 -40.10 11.77
CA LYS A 169 -48.76 -39.84 12.07
C LYS A 169 -48.52 -39.43 13.53
N TYR A 170 -49.50 -38.77 14.15
CA TYR A 170 -49.40 -38.24 15.51
C TYR A 170 -50.62 -38.67 16.35
N PRO A 171 -50.68 -39.96 16.77
CA PRO A 171 -51.84 -40.51 17.47
C PRO A 171 -52.15 -39.75 18.77
N LEU A 172 -53.44 -39.60 19.07
CA LEU A 172 -53.92 -38.88 20.24
C LEU A 172 -53.71 -39.72 21.51
N VAL A 173 -53.25 -39.09 22.58
CA VAL A 173 -52.93 -39.77 23.85
C VAL A 173 -54.00 -39.44 24.88
N PHE A 174 -54.96 -40.36 25.05
CA PHE A 174 -56.07 -40.20 25.99
C PHE A 174 -56.29 -41.40 26.93
N SER A 175 -55.68 -42.55 26.70
CA SER A 175 -55.80 -43.76 27.55
C SER A 175 -54.47 -44.14 28.21
N THR A 176 -54.50 -44.98 29.24
CA THR A 176 -53.27 -45.51 29.87
C THR A 176 -52.38 -46.24 28.87
N LYS A 177 -52.99 -46.97 27.92
CA LYS A 177 -52.28 -47.67 26.84
C LYS A 177 -51.53 -46.68 25.93
N ASP A 178 -52.15 -45.55 25.59
CA ASP A 178 -51.53 -44.52 24.74
C ASP A 178 -50.33 -43.86 25.43
N PHE A 179 -50.43 -43.58 26.74
CA PHE A 179 -49.31 -43.09 27.53
C PHE A 179 -48.16 -44.12 27.59
N GLY A 180 -48.48 -45.41 27.58
CA GLY A 180 -47.51 -46.50 27.45
C GLY A 180 -46.71 -46.42 26.14
N HIS A 181 -47.40 -46.26 25.00
CA HIS A 181 -46.75 -46.10 23.68
C HIS A 181 -45.93 -44.82 23.57
N SER A 182 -46.38 -43.71 24.17
CA SER A 182 -45.68 -42.42 24.12
C SER A 182 -44.52 -42.28 25.12
N ARG A 183 -44.30 -43.29 25.98
CA ARG A 183 -43.33 -43.23 27.09
C ARG A 183 -41.91 -42.91 26.65
N GLN A 184 -41.46 -43.44 25.51
CA GLN A 184 -40.12 -43.16 24.98
C GLN A 184 -39.96 -41.68 24.60
N TYR A 185 -40.96 -41.11 23.94
CA TYR A 185 -41.01 -39.70 23.57
C TYR A 185 -41.05 -38.80 24.81
N HIS A 186 -41.92 -39.09 25.77
CA HIS A 186 -41.98 -38.35 27.04
C HIS A 186 -40.65 -38.37 27.81
N LYS A 187 -39.99 -39.53 27.91
CA LYS A 187 -38.66 -39.65 28.54
C LYS A 187 -37.60 -38.78 27.86
N MET A 188 -37.62 -38.70 26.52
CA MET A 188 -36.68 -37.87 25.77
C MET A 188 -36.91 -36.37 26.02
N ILE A 189 -38.17 -35.92 26.03
CA ILE A 189 -38.49 -34.53 26.38
C ILE A 189 -38.04 -34.21 27.80
N LEU A 190 -38.33 -35.07 28.78
CA LEU A 190 -37.89 -34.87 30.17
C LEU A 190 -36.36 -34.76 30.26
N LYS A 191 -35.62 -35.65 29.58
CA LYS A 191 -34.15 -35.59 29.51
C LYS A 191 -33.63 -34.28 28.92
N SER A 192 -34.36 -33.65 28.00
CA SER A 192 -33.97 -32.33 27.48
C SER A 192 -34.08 -31.22 28.52
N LEU A 193 -34.98 -31.37 29.51
CA LEU A 193 -35.18 -30.39 30.58
C LEU A 193 -34.05 -30.43 31.62
N SER A 194 -33.29 -31.52 31.74
CA SER A 194 -32.22 -31.63 32.73
C SER A 194 -30.98 -30.79 32.42
N ASN A 195 -30.79 -30.37 31.16
CA ASN A 195 -29.58 -29.68 30.69
C ASN A 195 -29.76 -28.15 30.59
N MET A 196 -30.78 -27.59 31.23
CA MET A 196 -31.15 -26.17 31.11
C MET A 196 -30.35 -25.26 32.05
N SER A 197 -30.18 -23.98 31.65
CA SER A 197 -29.52 -22.96 32.48
C SER A 197 -30.24 -22.72 33.81
N PHE A 198 -29.50 -22.27 34.82
CA PHE A 198 -30.03 -21.83 36.12
C PHE A 198 -31.00 -20.65 36.01
N ASP A 199 -30.96 -19.86 34.94
CA ASP A 199 -31.84 -18.70 34.77
C ASP A 199 -33.22 -19.07 34.21
N VAL A 200 -33.39 -20.26 33.62
CA VAL A 200 -34.65 -20.67 32.99
C VAL A 200 -35.73 -21.03 34.02
N LYS A 201 -36.89 -20.36 33.98
CA LYS A 201 -38.05 -20.62 34.86
C LYS A 201 -39.19 -21.30 34.08
N PHE A 202 -40.13 -21.92 34.81
CA PHE A 202 -41.30 -22.59 34.24
C PHE A 202 -42.58 -21.81 34.54
N LEU A 203 -43.39 -21.57 33.51
CA LEU A 203 -44.72 -20.97 33.60
C LEU A 203 -45.72 -21.94 33.01
N SER A 204 -46.76 -22.28 33.75
CA SER A 204 -47.84 -23.17 33.33
C SER A 204 -49.14 -22.39 33.23
N VAL A 205 -49.91 -22.59 32.17
CA VAL A 205 -51.20 -21.92 31.92
C VAL A 205 -52.27 -22.96 31.60
N GLY A 206 -53.33 -22.97 32.42
CA GLY A 206 -54.49 -23.84 32.18
C GLY A 206 -54.19 -25.35 32.27
N TYR A 207 -53.17 -25.72 33.04
CA TYR A 207 -52.75 -27.11 33.23
C TYR A 207 -53.02 -27.55 34.68
N SER A 208 -53.75 -28.65 34.84
CA SER A 208 -54.29 -29.09 36.13
C SER A 208 -53.34 -29.97 36.94
N PHE A 209 -52.21 -30.41 36.38
CA PHE A 209 -51.22 -31.30 37.01
C PHE A 209 -51.80 -32.60 37.61
N VAL A 210 -52.83 -33.17 36.99
CA VAL A 210 -53.44 -34.46 37.42
C VAL A 210 -53.13 -35.63 36.49
N ASP A 211 -52.73 -35.36 35.24
CA ASP A 211 -52.47 -36.40 34.24
C ASP A 211 -51.17 -37.20 34.54
N PRO A 212 -51.00 -38.39 33.94
CA PRO A 212 -49.82 -39.22 34.17
C PRO A 212 -48.48 -38.53 33.84
N PHE A 213 -48.42 -37.68 32.80
CA PHE A 213 -47.18 -36.98 32.44
C PHE A 213 -46.77 -35.99 33.53
N SER A 214 -47.72 -35.26 34.13
CA SER A 214 -47.42 -34.35 35.25
C SER A 214 -46.74 -35.07 36.42
N LYS A 215 -47.21 -36.27 36.77
CA LYS A 215 -46.61 -37.12 37.82
C LYS A 215 -45.17 -37.54 37.44
N TYR A 216 -44.95 -37.90 36.17
CA TYR A 216 -43.60 -38.19 35.67
C TYR A 216 -42.69 -36.95 35.67
N LEU A 217 -43.20 -35.78 35.30
CA LEU A 217 -42.47 -34.51 35.30
C LEU A 217 -42.00 -34.13 36.71
N ILE A 218 -42.91 -34.17 37.69
CA ILE A 218 -42.59 -33.86 39.10
C ILE A 218 -41.54 -34.84 39.64
N LYS A 219 -41.75 -36.15 39.45
CA LYS A 219 -40.80 -37.19 39.88
C LYS A 219 -39.43 -37.06 39.18
N TYR A 220 -39.43 -36.63 37.92
CA TYR A 220 -38.19 -36.40 37.19
C TYR A 220 -37.44 -35.20 37.78
N PHE A 221 -38.11 -34.07 38.03
CA PHE A 221 -37.54 -32.90 38.67
C PHE A 221 -37.01 -33.17 40.09
N ASP A 222 -37.60 -34.12 40.81
CA ASP A 222 -37.08 -34.61 42.09
C ASP A 222 -35.75 -35.30 42.00
N SER A 223 -35.54 -36.09 40.95
CA SER A 223 -34.32 -36.90 40.81
C SER A 223 -33.02 -36.08 40.76
N PHE A 224 -33.10 -34.76 40.53
CA PHE A 224 -31.96 -33.84 40.54
C PHE A 224 -32.21 -32.56 41.37
N ASN A 225 -33.11 -32.61 42.36
CA ASN A 225 -33.40 -31.51 43.30
C ASN A 225 -33.77 -30.17 42.64
N PHE A 226 -34.45 -30.20 41.48
CA PHE A 226 -34.83 -28.98 40.76
C PHE A 226 -35.83 -28.12 41.53
N ARG A 227 -36.82 -28.78 42.17
CA ARG A 227 -37.96 -28.12 42.85
C ARG A 227 -37.55 -27.31 44.08
N ASN A 228 -36.44 -27.69 44.72
CA ASN A 228 -35.87 -26.94 45.85
C ASN A 228 -35.15 -25.66 45.39
N LYS A 229 -34.80 -25.56 44.10
CA LYS A 229 -34.06 -24.43 43.53
C LYS A 229 -34.95 -23.51 42.70
N LYS A 230 -36.01 -24.03 42.06
CA LYS A 230 -36.89 -23.25 41.18
C LYS A 230 -38.37 -23.66 41.30
N PRO A 231 -39.30 -22.74 41.62
CA PRO A 231 -40.73 -23.01 41.52
C PRO A 231 -41.23 -23.09 40.08
N ILE A 232 -42.32 -23.81 39.88
CA ILE A 232 -43.16 -23.73 38.68
C ILE A 232 -44.28 -22.73 38.96
N TYR A 233 -44.41 -21.68 38.18
CA TYR A 233 -45.53 -20.74 38.31
C TYR A 233 -46.74 -21.27 37.55
N CYS A 234 -47.91 -21.36 38.19
CA CYS A 234 -49.12 -21.91 37.60
C CYS A 234 -50.24 -20.87 37.56
N VAL A 235 -50.67 -20.50 36.36
CA VAL A 235 -51.79 -19.58 36.13
C VAL A 235 -53.09 -20.38 36.11
N ASP A 236 -53.87 -20.25 37.19
CA ASP A 236 -55.15 -20.93 37.36
C ASP A 236 -56.15 -20.02 38.08
N PRO A 237 -57.14 -19.42 37.35
CA PRO A 237 -58.13 -18.54 37.95
C PRO A 237 -59.18 -19.29 38.79
N TYR A 238 -59.31 -20.61 38.63
CA TYR A 238 -60.38 -21.42 39.25
C TYR A 238 -59.82 -22.47 40.24
N ILE A 239 -58.62 -22.24 40.78
CA ILE A 239 -57.98 -23.17 41.71
C ILE A 239 -58.85 -23.40 42.95
N GLN A 240 -59.01 -24.68 43.32
CA GLN A 240 -59.67 -25.05 44.58
C GLN A 240 -58.67 -24.91 45.74
N GLU A 241 -59.06 -24.22 46.81
CA GLU A 241 -58.19 -23.94 47.97
C GLU A 241 -57.64 -25.21 48.62
N THR A 242 -58.41 -26.30 48.60
CA THR A 242 -58.01 -27.62 49.11
C THR A 242 -56.79 -28.20 48.39
N ARG A 243 -56.49 -27.77 47.17
CA ARG A 243 -55.33 -28.24 46.39
C ARG A 243 -54.05 -27.45 46.64
N LEU A 244 -54.14 -26.26 47.23
CA LEU A 244 -52.99 -25.37 47.43
C LEU A 244 -51.85 -26.04 48.23
N PRO A 245 -52.10 -26.73 49.36
CA PRO A 245 -51.01 -27.38 50.11
C PRO A 245 -50.25 -28.43 49.29
N SER A 246 -50.97 -29.25 48.52
CA SER A 246 -50.39 -30.31 47.67
C SER A 246 -49.57 -29.72 46.50
N LEU A 247 -50.04 -28.62 45.90
CA LEU A 247 -49.29 -27.91 44.86
C LEU A 247 -48.03 -27.25 45.43
N LYS A 248 -48.10 -26.69 46.63
CA LYS A 248 -46.94 -26.10 47.32
C LYS A 248 -45.87 -27.14 47.64
N GLU A 249 -46.26 -28.30 48.15
CA GLU A 249 -45.36 -29.45 48.35
C GLU A 249 -44.75 -29.94 47.03
N SER A 250 -45.52 -29.81 45.93
CA SER A 250 -45.05 -30.08 44.58
C SER A 250 -44.12 -28.99 44.01
N GLY A 251 -43.82 -27.92 44.75
CA GLY A 251 -42.98 -26.81 44.28
C GLY A 251 -43.67 -25.90 43.25
N ILE A 252 -45.01 -25.92 43.21
CA ILE A 252 -45.82 -25.15 42.28
C ILE A 252 -46.40 -23.94 43.01
N VAL A 253 -46.22 -22.75 42.43
CA VAL A 253 -46.73 -21.47 42.95
C VAL A 253 -47.89 -21.03 42.07
N VAL A 254 -49.11 -21.05 42.63
CA VAL A 254 -50.31 -20.62 41.92
C VAL A 254 -50.41 -19.10 41.85
N LEU A 255 -50.74 -18.59 40.66
CA LEU A 255 -51.11 -17.22 40.33
C LEU A 255 -52.60 -17.24 39.95
N LYS A 256 -53.47 -16.75 40.84
CA LYS A 256 -54.93 -16.74 40.63
C LYS A 256 -55.34 -15.58 39.73
N ILE A 257 -55.06 -15.72 38.44
CA ILE A 257 -55.36 -14.75 37.38
C ILE A 257 -55.75 -15.51 36.11
N THR A 258 -56.56 -14.90 35.25
CA THR A 258 -56.82 -15.48 33.92
C THR A 258 -55.60 -15.32 32.99
N SER A 259 -55.45 -16.19 32.00
CA SER A 259 -54.38 -16.06 31.01
C SER A 259 -54.50 -14.74 30.21
N GLU A 260 -55.73 -14.34 29.91
CA GLU A 260 -56.04 -13.10 29.18
C GLU A 260 -55.59 -11.86 29.96
N GLU A 261 -55.93 -11.77 31.25
CA GLU A 261 -55.50 -10.66 32.10
C GLU A 261 -53.98 -10.63 32.30
N LEU A 262 -53.33 -11.78 32.54
CA LEU A 262 -51.89 -11.84 32.73
C LEU A 262 -51.12 -11.33 31.50
N PHE A 263 -51.51 -11.80 30.30
CA PHE A 263 -50.83 -11.41 29.07
C PHE A 263 -51.16 -9.97 28.64
N LYS A 264 -52.33 -9.45 29.01
CA LYS A 264 -52.65 -8.03 28.87
C LYS A 264 -51.75 -7.17 29.76
N LEU A 265 -51.61 -7.52 31.04
CA LEU A 265 -50.70 -6.84 31.98
C LEU A 265 -49.24 -6.90 31.49
N TYR A 266 -48.81 -8.04 30.94
CA TYR A 266 -47.49 -8.15 30.32
C TYR A 266 -47.32 -7.17 29.16
N LYS A 267 -48.31 -7.03 28.25
CA LYS A 267 -48.21 -6.10 27.11
C LYS A 267 -48.16 -4.64 27.54
N GLU A 268 -48.94 -4.27 28.55
CA GLU A 268 -48.88 -2.93 29.15
C GLU A 268 -47.50 -2.67 29.77
N TRP A 269 -46.96 -3.64 30.51
CA TRP A 269 -45.62 -3.58 31.07
C TRP A 269 -44.53 -3.52 29.99
N GLU A 270 -44.58 -4.37 28.97
CA GLU A 270 -43.62 -4.44 27.86
C GLU A 270 -43.56 -3.11 27.12
N ASN A 271 -44.72 -2.51 26.83
CA ASN A 271 -44.78 -1.20 26.17
C ASN A 271 -44.14 -0.11 27.02
N LYS A 272 -44.45 -0.05 28.33
CA LYS A 272 -43.86 0.94 29.24
C LYS A 272 -42.35 0.72 29.40
N HIS A 273 -41.93 -0.51 29.70
CA HIS A 273 -40.55 -0.90 29.94
C HIS A 273 -39.68 -0.69 28.69
N SER A 274 -40.15 -1.13 27.53
CA SER A 274 -39.42 -0.97 26.26
C SER A 274 -39.27 0.50 25.89
N ASN A 275 -40.30 1.33 26.11
CA ASN A 275 -40.22 2.77 25.89
C ASN A 275 -39.24 3.46 26.87
N GLU A 276 -39.25 3.08 28.14
CA GLU A 276 -38.29 3.59 29.14
C GLU A 276 -36.85 3.19 28.79
N LEU A 277 -36.61 1.94 28.40
CA LEU A 277 -35.30 1.46 27.97
C LEU A 277 -34.84 2.15 26.68
N ALA A 278 -35.71 2.29 25.68
CA ALA A 278 -35.39 2.99 24.44
C ALA A 278 -35.04 4.46 24.70
N LYS A 279 -35.76 5.13 25.61
CA LYS A 279 -35.43 6.48 26.07
C LYS A 279 -34.08 6.55 26.79
N ARG A 280 -33.80 5.60 27.70
CA ARG A 280 -32.50 5.52 28.41
C ARG A 280 -31.33 5.30 27.46
N LYS A 281 -31.50 4.43 26.44
CA LYS A 281 -30.53 4.20 25.36
C LYS A 281 -30.51 5.32 24.31
N ASN A 282 -31.38 6.34 24.44
CA ASN A 282 -31.54 7.45 23.49
C ASN A 282 -31.79 7.02 22.03
N ILE A 283 -32.51 5.91 21.82
CA ILE A 283 -32.82 5.40 20.47
C ILE A 283 -34.01 6.17 19.90
N ASN A 284 -33.74 7.00 18.90
CA ASN A 284 -34.76 7.79 18.22
C ASN A 284 -34.50 7.84 16.72
N PHE A 285 -35.56 7.68 15.95
CA PHE A 285 -35.58 7.85 14.49
C PHE A 285 -36.46 9.05 14.15
N LYS A 286 -36.21 9.66 12.99
CA LYS A 286 -36.87 10.89 12.54
C LYS A 286 -37.36 10.75 11.10
N ASN A 287 -38.44 11.48 10.81
CA ASN A 287 -38.92 11.64 9.44
C ASN A 287 -38.07 12.68 8.67
N ILE A 288 -38.40 12.89 7.40
CA ILE A 288 -37.73 13.88 6.56
C ILE A 288 -37.86 15.34 7.04
N GLU A 289 -38.90 15.65 7.84
CA GLU A 289 -39.12 16.97 8.45
C GLU A 289 -38.40 17.10 9.82
N ASN A 290 -37.53 16.15 10.15
CA ASN A 290 -36.79 16.05 11.41
C ASN A 290 -37.69 15.86 12.66
N ASN A 291 -38.93 15.44 12.48
CA ASN A 291 -39.86 15.07 13.55
C ASN A 291 -39.60 13.65 14.04
N LYS A 292 -39.63 13.42 15.36
CA LYS A 292 -39.43 12.08 15.96
C LYS A 292 -40.53 11.10 15.52
N LEU A 293 -40.12 9.92 15.06
CA LEU A 293 -41.03 8.85 14.68
C LEU A 293 -41.67 8.20 15.91
N GLN A 294 -42.97 7.95 15.81
CA GLN A 294 -43.75 7.21 16.79
C GLN A 294 -43.67 5.71 16.48
N LEU A 295 -42.55 5.09 16.84
CA LEU A 295 -42.37 3.64 16.79
C LEU A 295 -42.67 3.03 18.16
N SER A 296 -43.13 1.78 18.17
CA SER A 296 -43.25 1.00 19.41
C SER A 296 -41.89 0.92 20.12
N GLY A 297 -41.89 0.96 21.46
CA GLY A 297 -40.65 0.87 22.24
C GLY A 297 -39.85 -0.40 21.94
N ARG A 298 -40.56 -1.49 21.62
CA ARG A 298 -39.99 -2.77 21.19
C ARG A 298 -39.25 -2.64 19.85
N LEU A 299 -39.89 -2.09 18.83
CA LEU A 299 -39.26 -1.91 17.52
C LEU A 299 -38.03 -0.99 17.62
N LYS A 300 -38.09 0.05 18.46
CA LYS A 300 -36.91 0.89 18.76
C LYS A 300 -35.75 0.08 19.32
N LEU A 301 -35.99 -0.81 20.29
CA LEU A 301 -34.93 -1.63 20.87
C LEU A 301 -34.37 -2.65 19.87
N GLN A 302 -35.22 -3.26 19.05
CA GLN A 302 -34.80 -4.23 18.02
C GLN A 302 -33.93 -3.57 16.94
N LEU A 303 -34.32 -2.37 16.47
CA LEU A 303 -33.57 -1.64 15.45
C LEU A 303 -32.35 -0.92 16.03
N GLY A 304 -32.43 -0.35 17.23
CA GLY A 304 -31.42 0.57 17.76
C GLY A 304 -30.06 -0.07 18.09
N GLU A 305 -29.96 -1.40 18.12
CA GLU A 305 -28.67 -2.08 18.24
C GLU A 305 -27.98 -2.29 16.88
N SER A 306 -28.75 -2.36 15.79
CA SER A 306 -28.25 -2.75 14.47
C SER A 306 -28.43 -1.69 13.37
N VAL A 307 -29.21 -0.64 13.63
CA VAL A 307 -29.53 0.45 12.69
C VAL A 307 -29.32 1.81 13.34
N SER A 308 -28.50 2.63 12.71
CA SER A 308 -28.31 4.05 13.03
C SER A 308 -28.86 4.92 11.90
N GLN A 309 -29.64 5.95 12.24
CA GLN A 309 -30.04 6.96 11.25
C GLN A 309 -28.94 8.02 11.13
N LEU A 310 -28.58 8.36 9.90
CA LEU A 310 -27.61 9.41 9.63
C LEU A 310 -28.34 10.76 9.63
N THR A 311 -28.21 11.51 10.74
CA THR A 311 -28.77 12.87 10.89
C THR A 311 -27.78 13.80 11.59
N ASP A 312 -27.96 15.11 11.44
CA ASP A 312 -27.05 16.11 12.02
C ASP A 312 -27.17 16.16 13.55
N ASP A 313 -28.33 15.86 14.10
CA ASP A 313 -28.63 15.91 15.53
C ASP A 313 -28.69 14.51 16.17
N GLY A 314 -28.23 13.49 15.46
CA GLY A 314 -28.20 12.10 15.93
C GLY A 314 -27.18 11.88 17.06
N ALA A 315 -27.52 10.94 17.95
CA ALA A 315 -26.63 10.43 18.99
C ALA A 315 -25.58 9.49 18.37
N ILE A 316 -24.62 10.08 17.67
CA ILE A 316 -23.49 9.37 17.06
C ILE A 316 -22.33 9.40 18.05
N LYS A 317 -21.54 8.32 18.10
CA LYS A 317 -20.32 8.25 18.91
C LYS A 317 -19.43 9.45 18.57
N SER A 318 -19.14 10.30 19.56
CA SER A 318 -18.29 11.48 19.36
C SER A 318 -16.90 11.05 18.90
N PHE A 319 -16.46 11.66 17.81
CA PHE A 319 -15.15 11.44 17.22
C PHE A 319 -14.22 12.63 17.47
N ASP A 320 -12.98 12.37 17.83
CA ASP A 320 -11.93 13.39 17.99
C ASP A 320 -11.23 13.67 16.66
N ALA A 321 -10.99 14.95 16.36
CA ALA A 321 -10.39 15.36 15.09
C ALA A 321 -8.96 14.84 14.91
N ALA A 322 -8.14 14.90 15.97
CA ALA A 322 -6.76 14.44 15.90
C ALA A 322 -6.69 12.92 15.66
N SER A 323 -7.61 12.17 16.28
CA SER A 323 -7.73 10.72 16.12
C SER A 323 -8.14 10.33 14.70
N PHE A 324 -9.03 11.11 14.05
CA PHE A 324 -9.37 10.94 12.63
C PHE A 324 -8.15 11.07 11.72
N TYR A 325 -7.40 12.16 11.84
CA TYR A 325 -6.21 12.38 11.01
C TYR A 325 -5.07 11.39 11.31
N LYS A 326 -5.11 10.68 12.44
CA LYS A 326 -4.19 9.58 12.76
C LYS A 326 -4.62 8.23 12.19
N GLY A 327 -5.75 8.16 11.49
CA GLY A 327 -6.20 6.97 10.77
C GLY A 327 -7.13 6.06 11.55
N GLU A 328 -7.86 6.57 12.55
CA GLU A 328 -8.99 5.82 13.13
C GLU A 328 -10.16 5.68 12.14
N VAL A 329 -10.98 4.63 12.33
CA VAL A 329 -12.12 4.34 11.45
C VAL A 329 -13.15 5.48 11.55
N PRO A 330 -13.49 6.16 10.45
CA PRO A 330 -14.38 7.32 10.50
C PRO A 330 -15.82 6.90 10.83
N THR A 331 -16.54 7.79 11.49
CA THR A 331 -18.01 7.72 11.66
C THR A 331 -18.65 8.92 10.98
N TYR A 332 -19.98 8.93 10.86
CA TYR A 332 -20.70 10.09 10.31
C TYR A 332 -20.44 11.41 11.07
N ASP A 333 -20.01 11.36 12.34
CA ASP A 333 -19.65 12.55 13.14
C ASP A 333 -18.48 13.34 12.53
N VAL A 334 -17.56 12.69 11.81
CA VAL A 334 -16.45 13.33 11.10
C VAL A 334 -16.97 14.36 10.09
N ILE A 335 -18.05 14.01 9.39
CA ILE A 335 -18.67 14.85 8.36
C ILE A 335 -19.46 15.99 8.99
N ARG A 336 -20.21 15.69 10.04
CA ARG A 336 -20.99 16.67 10.81
C ARG A 336 -20.10 17.79 11.37
N LYS A 337 -18.94 17.42 11.92
CA LYS A 337 -17.98 18.38 12.48
C LYS A 337 -17.03 18.97 11.43
N ASN A 338 -17.23 18.64 10.16
CA ASN A 338 -16.45 19.12 9.02
C ASN A 338 -14.94 18.86 9.13
N TYR A 339 -14.56 17.70 9.66
CA TYR A 339 -13.16 17.28 9.79
C TYR A 339 -12.59 16.70 8.50
N ASP A 340 -13.40 16.21 7.57
CA ASP A 340 -12.92 15.76 6.27
C ASP A 340 -12.63 16.93 5.32
N VAL A 341 -11.79 16.67 4.32
CA VAL A 341 -11.58 17.60 3.20
C VAL A 341 -12.59 17.28 2.10
N VAL A 342 -13.43 18.26 1.76
CA VAL A 342 -14.55 18.05 0.85
C VAL A 342 -14.08 18.12 -0.60
N LYS A 343 -14.17 16.99 -1.32
CA LYS A 343 -13.86 16.91 -2.76
C LYS A 343 -15.07 17.34 -3.60
N GLU A 344 -15.37 18.64 -3.62
CA GLU A 344 -16.61 19.20 -4.19
C GLU A 344 -16.92 18.70 -5.61
N ASN A 345 -15.94 18.79 -6.52
CA ASN A 345 -16.11 18.37 -7.91
C ASN A 345 -16.45 16.89 -8.04
N LYS A 346 -15.79 16.03 -7.23
CA LYS A 346 -16.00 14.59 -7.26
C LYS A 346 -17.34 14.21 -6.62
N ILE A 347 -17.72 14.86 -5.52
CA ILE A 347 -19.04 14.69 -4.90
C ILE A 347 -20.15 15.05 -5.89
N GLN A 348 -20.02 16.20 -6.57
CA GLN A 348 -21.02 16.62 -7.55
C GLN A 348 -21.14 15.62 -8.72
N PHE A 349 -20.01 15.18 -9.29
CA PHE A 349 -19.99 14.14 -10.32
C PHE A 349 -20.71 12.86 -9.88
N VAL A 350 -20.42 12.35 -8.67
CA VAL A 350 -21.07 11.12 -8.17
C VAL A 350 -22.56 11.34 -7.89
N LYS A 351 -22.95 12.51 -7.37
CA LYS A 351 -24.37 12.86 -7.19
C LYS A 351 -25.14 12.85 -8.51
N ASP A 352 -24.55 13.40 -9.56
CA ASP A 352 -25.18 13.46 -10.89
C ASP A 352 -25.35 12.06 -11.48
N GLU A 353 -24.35 11.19 -11.35
CA GLU A 353 -24.45 9.77 -11.73
C GLU A 353 -25.54 9.03 -10.94
N LEU A 354 -25.62 9.22 -9.62
CA LEU A 354 -26.68 8.64 -8.79
C LEU A 354 -28.06 9.12 -9.24
N PHE A 355 -28.22 10.42 -9.46
CA PHE A 355 -29.50 11.00 -9.88
C PHE A 355 -29.94 10.48 -11.25
N ASN A 356 -29.02 10.29 -12.19
CA ASN A 356 -29.27 9.71 -13.51
C ASN A 356 -29.82 8.27 -13.41
N VAL A 357 -29.33 7.47 -12.46
CA VAL A 357 -29.82 6.10 -12.25
C VAL A 357 -31.17 6.11 -11.51
N ILE A 358 -31.31 6.93 -10.48
CA ILE A 358 -32.55 7.07 -9.71
C ILE A 358 -33.72 7.52 -10.60
N SER A 359 -33.49 8.47 -11.51
CA SER A 359 -34.52 9.00 -12.42
C SER A 359 -34.96 8.02 -13.51
N LYS A 360 -34.12 7.04 -13.87
CA LYS A 360 -34.38 6.05 -14.94
C LYS A 360 -34.88 4.70 -14.42
N ASN A 361 -34.89 4.47 -13.10
CA ASN A 361 -35.09 3.13 -12.57
C ASN A 361 -36.56 2.67 -12.64
N GLY A 362 -36.80 1.58 -13.40
CA GLY A 362 -38.04 0.80 -13.42
C GLY A 362 -37.83 -0.69 -13.07
N ASN A 363 -36.67 -1.04 -12.49
CA ASN A 363 -36.30 -2.42 -12.17
C ASN A 363 -36.98 -2.90 -10.87
N LYS A 364 -37.41 -4.17 -10.85
CA LYS A 364 -37.98 -4.82 -9.64
C LYS A 364 -36.96 -5.06 -8.52
N LEU A 365 -35.67 -5.00 -8.83
CA LEU A 365 -34.58 -5.26 -7.89
C LEU A 365 -33.98 -3.95 -7.37
N ILE A 366 -33.78 -3.87 -6.06
CA ILE A 366 -33.16 -2.71 -5.41
C ILE A 366 -31.74 -2.50 -5.94
N PRO A 367 -31.39 -1.28 -6.41
CA PRO A 367 -30.05 -0.96 -6.89
C PRO A 367 -28.99 -0.96 -5.79
N ILE A 368 -27.77 -1.35 -6.16
CA ILE A 368 -26.58 -1.22 -5.31
C ILE A 368 -25.55 -0.36 -6.04
N PHE A 369 -25.10 0.70 -5.37
CA PHE A 369 -24.04 1.59 -5.81
C PHE A 369 -22.77 1.29 -5.02
N PHE A 370 -21.76 0.71 -5.69
CA PHE A 370 -20.43 0.53 -5.13
C PHE A 370 -19.55 1.72 -5.45
N LEU A 371 -19.16 2.44 -4.39
CA LEU A 371 -18.12 3.47 -4.47
C LEU A 371 -16.76 2.77 -4.40
N SER A 372 -16.14 2.56 -5.57
CA SER A 372 -14.87 1.85 -5.69
C SER A 372 -13.68 2.79 -5.72
N GLY A 373 -12.55 2.35 -5.17
CA GLY A 373 -11.29 3.09 -5.26
C GLY A 373 -10.13 2.39 -4.58
N MET A 374 -8.93 2.96 -4.72
CA MET A 374 -7.68 2.42 -4.17
C MET A 374 -7.73 2.34 -2.64
N PHE A 375 -6.79 1.61 -2.02
CA PHE A 375 -6.63 1.66 -0.57
C PHE A 375 -6.17 3.06 -0.12
N GLY A 376 -6.65 3.48 1.05
CA GLY A 376 -6.30 4.77 1.64
C GLY A 376 -7.01 6.01 1.05
N THR A 377 -7.82 5.90 0.00
CA THR A 377 -8.46 7.07 -0.65
C THR A 377 -9.56 7.77 0.16
N GLY A 378 -9.82 7.30 1.38
CA GLY A 378 -10.85 7.87 2.26
C GLY A 378 -12.27 7.44 1.88
N LYS A 379 -12.46 6.22 1.36
CA LYS A 379 -13.75 5.74 0.81
C LYS A 379 -14.93 5.87 1.79
N SER A 380 -14.78 5.40 3.02
CA SER A 380 -15.83 5.51 4.05
C SER A 380 -16.14 6.97 4.38
N THR A 381 -15.12 7.84 4.45
CA THR A 381 -15.30 9.28 4.64
C THR A 381 -16.03 9.91 3.45
N PHE A 382 -15.64 9.58 2.22
CA PHE A 382 -16.29 10.06 1.00
C PHE A 382 -17.76 9.61 0.94
N LEU A 383 -18.04 8.36 1.30
CA LEU A 383 -19.40 7.80 1.39
C LEU A 383 -20.28 8.60 2.36
N TYR A 384 -19.80 8.87 3.57
CA TYR A 384 -20.54 9.68 4.53
C TYR A 384 -20.72 11.13 4.06
N ARG A 385 -19.70 11.74 3.44
CA ARG A 385 -19.80 13.10 2.88
C ARG A 385 -20.81 13.15 1.74
N LEU A 386 -20.83 12.13 0.88
CA LEU A 386 -21.80 11.99 -0.20
C LEU A 386 -23.21 11.85 0.36
N LEU A 387 -23.43 10.97 1.34
CA LEU A 387 -24.72 10.82 2.01
C LEU A 387 -25.17 12.15 2.64
N HIS A 388 -24.30 12.83 3.38
CA HIS A 388 -24.59 14.15 3.94
C HIS A 388 -25.02 15.16 2.86
N SER A 389 -24.31 15.18 1.72
CA SER A 389 -24.63 16.08 0.60
C SER A 389 -25.92 15.72 -0.15
N ILE A 390 -26.38 14.47 -0.05
CA ILE A 390 -27.64 13.98 -0.62
C ILE A 390 -28.81 14.31 0.32
N LEU A 391 -28.62 14.12 1.63
CA LEU A 391 -29.64 14.42 2.65
C LEU A 391 -30.01 15.91 2.68
N HIS A 392 -29.05 16.78 2.40
CA HIS A 392 -29.25 18.23 2.34
C HIS A 392 -29.70 18.75 0.96
N ASP A 393 -29.83 17.87 -0.03
CA ASP A 393 -30.27 18.25 -1.38
C ASP A 393 -31.75 17.90 -1.57
N SER A 394 -32.58 18.93 -1.65
CA SER A 394 -34.04 18.80 -1.78
C SER A 394 -34.47 18.02 -3.02
N LYS A 395 -33.62 17.93 -4.06
CA LYS A 395 -33.88 17.11 -5.26
C LYS A 395 -34.01 15.62 -4.94
N PHE A 396 -33.31 15.14 -3.91
CA PHE A 396 -33.30 13.73 -3.55
C PHE A 396 -34.45 13.34 -2.64
N ASN A 397 -35.00 14.24 -1.80
CA ASN A 397 -36.06 13.93 -0.82
C ASN A 397 -35.77 12.59 -0.10
N SER A 398 -34.74 12.59 0.74
CA SER A 398 -34.13 11.34 1.20
C SER A 398 -33.81 11.29 2.68
N VAL A 399 -33.75 10.06 3.19
CA VAL A 399 -33.22 9.70 4.52
C VAL A 399 -32.20 8.57 4.35
N ALA A 400 -31.24 8.49 5.26
CA ALA A 400 -30.19 7.48 5.19
C ALA A 400 -30.02 6.74 6.51
N PHE A 401 -29.74 5.45 6.41
CA PHE A 401 -29.52 4.55 7.52
C PHE A 401 -28.22 3.77 7.32
N GLU A 402 -27.45 3.65 8.39
CA GLU A 402 -26.30 2.76 8.48
C GLU A 402 -26.70 1.49 9.25
N ILE A 403 -26.34 0.34 8.68
CA ILE A 403 -26.61 -0.97 9.25
C ILE A 403 -25.29 -1.61 9.68
N SER A 404 -25.18 -1.95 10.97
CA SER A 404 -24.00 -2.61 11.56
C SER A 404 -24.12 -4.13 11.58
N GLU A 405 -25.32 -4.68 11.78
CA GLU A 405 -25.55 -6.13 11.94
C GLU A 405 -26.64 -6.63 10.99
N LEU A 406 -26.25 -6.94 9.75
CA LEU A 406 -27.16 -7.32 8.66
C LEU A 406 -28.01 -8.57 8.99
N HIS A 407 -27.43 -9.58 9.66
CA HIS A 407 -28.12 -10.84 9.96
C HIS A 407 -29.22 -10.75 11.04
N LYS A 408 -29.26 -9.69 11.86
CA LYS A 408 -30.29 -9.53 12.91
C LYS A 408 -31.56 -8.86 12.40
N LEU A 409 -31.50 -8.25 11.21
CA LEU A 409 -32.59 -7.42 10.70
C LEU A 409 -33.65 -8.24 9.99
N ARG A 410 -34.90 -7.83 10.18
CA ARG A 410 -36.05 -8.37 9.49
C ARG A 410 -36.59 -7.33 8.52
N VAL A 411 -37.05 -7.80 7.36
CA VAL A 411 -37.62 -6.93 6.32
C VAL A 411 -38.78 -6.10 6.85
N GLN A 412 -39.64 -6.71 7.67
CA GLN A 412 -40.83 -6.06 8.21
C GLN A 412 -40.50 -4.89 9.14
N ASP A 413 -39.45 -5.05 9.95
CA ASP A 413 -39.01 -4.00 10.88
C ASP A 413 -38.47 -2.78 10.13
N LEU A 414 -37.74 -3.03 9.04
CA LEU A 414 -37.24 -1.98 8.15
C LEU A 414 -38.38 -1.34 7.35
N GLU A 415 -39.32 -2.12 6.84
CA GLU A 415 -40.49 -1.62 6.12
C GLU A 415 -41.34 -0.68 6.97
N GLU A 416 -41.64 -1.04 8.22
CA GLU A 416 -42.37 -0.18 9.15
C GLU A 416 -41.60 1.13 9.39
N LEU A 417 -40.31 1.03 9.72
CA LEU A 417 -39.44 2.19 9.92
C LEU A 417 -39.48 3.12 8.69
N PHE A 418 -39.24 2.56 7.51
CA PHE A 418 -39.12 3.28 6.24
C PHE A 418 -40.42 3.97 5.85
N SER A 419 -41.56 3.27 5.98
CA SER A 419 -42.88 3.83 5.66
C SER A 419 -43.21 5.09 6.48
N LEU A 420 -42.75 5.15 7.73
CA LEU A 420 -43.00 6.26 8.66
C LEU A 420 -42.07 7.46 8.44
N THR A 421 -40.96 7.28 7.70
CA THR A 421 -40.04 8.39 7.39
C THR A 421 -40.65 9.44 6.45
N LYS A 422 -41.69 9.06 5.68
CA LYS A 422 -42.32 9.86 4.62
C LYS A 422 -41.36 10.35 3.51
N ALA A 423 -40.15 9.79 3.45
CA ALA A 423 -39.18 10.14 2.42
C ALA A 423 -39.45 9.38 1.12
N LYS A 424 -39.18 10.02 -0.03
CA LYS A 424 -39.30 9.36 -1.34
C LYS A 424 -38.18 8.35 -1.59
N ASN A 425 -36.96 8.65 -1.14
CA ASN A 425 -35.79 7.83 -1.37
C ASN A 425 -35.09 7.48 -0.05
N ILE A 426 -34.74 6.21 0.14
CA ILE A 426 -34.11 5.68 1.35
C ILE A 426 -32.76 5.08 0.97
N PHE A 427 -31.69 5.62 1.55
CA PHE A 427 -30.34 5.12 1.35
C PHE A 427 -29.92 4.23 2.51
N ILE A 428 -29.44 3.04 2.19
CA ILE A 428 -28.87 2.10 3.16
C ILE A 428 -27.37 2.03 2.90
N THR A 429 -26.60 2.14 3.97
CA THR A 429 -25.16 1.92 3.94
C THR A 429 -24.74 0.88 4.98
N CYS A 430 -23.67 0.15 4.70
CA CYS A 430 -23.07 -0.81 5.61
C CYS A 430 -21.55 -0.78 5.45
N GLN A 431 -20.87 -0.98 6.58
CA GLN A 431 -19.41 -1.06 6.64
C GLN A 431 -18.95 -2.52 6.45
N GLU A 432 -17.65 -2.72 6.27
CA GLU A 432 -17.00 -4.05 6.25
C GLU A 432 -17.52 -5.03 5.18
N ILE A 433 -18.14 -4.53 4.11
CA ILE A 433 -18.60 -5.34 2.96
C ILE A 433 -17.46 -6.01 2.18
N GLU A 434 -16.21 -5.73 2.55
CA GLU A 434 -15.02 -6.38 2.00
C GLU A 434 -14.87 -7.83 2.51
N LEU A 435 -15.54 -8.20 3.61
CA LEU A 435 -15.62 -9.57 4.10
C LEU A 435 -16.67 -10.36 3.31
N ASP A 436 -16.34 -11.56 2.85
CA ASP A 436 -17.25 -12.40 2.04
C ASP A 436 -18.56 -12.74 2.77
N SER A 437 -18.53 -12.93 4.10
CA SER A 437 -19.73 -13.15 4.91
C SER A 437 -20.65 -11.93 4.92
N SER A 438 -20.11 -10.75 5.22
CA SER A 438 -20.86 -9.49 5.27
C SER A 438 -21.42 -9.11 3.91
N PHE A 439 -20.64 -9.34 2.85
CA PHE A 439 -21.10 -9.15 1.47
C PHE A 439 -22.31 -10.04 1.16
N LYS A 440 -22.25 -11.34 1.50
CA LYS A 440 -23.37 -12.28 1.32
C LYS A 440 -24.61 -11.88 2.11
N GLU A 441 -24.44 -11.47 3.37
CA GLU A 441 -25.54 -11.00 4.21
C GLU A 441 -26.22 -9.77 3.62
N MET A 442 -25.44 -8.79 3.13
CA MET A 442 -25.97 -7.61 2.46
C MET A 442 -26.77 -7.98 1.20
N MET A 443 -26.24 -8.87 0.37
CA MET A 443 -26.94 -9.33 -0.83
C MET A 443 -28.23 -10.08 -0.50
N ASN A 444 -28.24 -10.89 0.56
CA ASN A 444 -29.43 -11.56 1.03
C ASN A 444 -30.49 -10.56 1.50
N LEU A 445 -30.12 -9.59 2.34
CA LEU A 445 -31.03 -8.54 2.80
C LEU A 445 -31.59 -7.73 1.61
N ARG A 446 -30.75 -7.35 0.65
CA ARG A 446 -31.18 -6.66 -0.58
C ARG A 446 -32.21 -7.46 -1.36
N ASN A 447 -32.01 -8.77 -1.50
CA ASN A 447 -32.95 -9.63 -2.22
C ASN A 447 -34.28 -9.74 -1.47
N GLN A 448 -34.25 -9.91 -0.15
CA GLN A 448 -35.46 -9.96 0.68
C GLN A 448 -36.25 -8.64 0.63
N LEU A 449 -35.57 -7.49 0.71
CA LEU A 449 -36.18 -6.16 0.55
C LEU A 449 -36.76 -5.97 -0.86
N SER A 450 -36.12 -6.51 -1.89
CA SER A 450 -36.63 -6.41 -3.27
C SER A 450 -37.92 -7.21 -3.48
N VAL A 451 -38.11 -8.32 -2.74
CA VAL A 451 -39.34 -9.13 -2.79
C VAL A 451 -40.53 -8.37 -2.20
N ALA A 452 -40.32 -7.48 -1.22
CA ALA A 452 -41.39 -6.70 -0.61
C ALA A 452 -42.04 -5.68 -1.58
N GLN A 453 -41.35 -5.30 -2.65
CA GLN A 453 -41.86 -4.41 -3.71
C GLN A 453 -42.54 -3.12 -3.20
N PHE A 454 -41.80 -2.30 -2.46
CA PHE A 454 -42.31 -1.04 -1.90
C PHE A 454 -42.88 -0.10 -2.97
N THR A 455 -44.06 0.46 -2.71
CA THR A 455 -44.76 1.38 -3.64
C THR A 455 -44.65 2.86 -3.25
N ASN A 456 -44.46 3.15 -1.97
CA ASN A 456 -44.49 4.52 -1.42
C ASN A 456 -43.11 5.20 -1.40
N PHE A 457 -42.03 4.42 -1.45
CA PHE A 457 -40.66 4.90 -1.37
C PHE A 457 -39.73 3.98 -2.15
N ASN A 458 -38.57 4.51 -2.56
CA ASN A 458 -37.51 3.73 -3.20
C ASN A 458 -36.39 3.46 -2.20
N VAL A 459 -35.77 2.27 -2.29
CA VAL A 459 -34.63 1.88 -1.47
C VAL A 459 -33.40 1.73 -2.36
N TYR A 460 -32.24 2.19 -1.88
CA TYR A 460 -30.95 2.08 -2.56
C TYR A 460 -29.86 1.69 -1.58
N PHE A 461 -28.97 0.78 -1.98
CA PHE A 461 -27.73 0.54 -1.23
C PHE A 461 -26.63 1.44 -1.77
N LEU A 462 -25.97 2.17 -0.89
CA LEU A 462 -24.78 2.97 -1.20
C LEU A 462 -23.65 2.52 -0.28
N VAL A 463 -22.68 1.81 -0.85
CA VAL A 463 -21.66 1.10 -0.09
C VAL A 463 -20.29 1.34 -0.73
N SER A 464 -19.24 1.41 0.10
CA SER A 464 -17.88 1.61 -0.40
C SER A 464 -17.08 0.32 -0.35
N ILE A 465 -16.30 0.04 -1.39
CA ILE A 465 -15.50 -1.18 -1.51
C ILE A 465 -14.15 -0.89 -2.14
N ARG A 466 -13.10 -1.62 -1.75
CA ARG A 466 -11.85 -1.60 -2.52
C ARG A 466 -12.02 -2.22 -3.89
N GLU A 467 -11.40 -1.59 -4.88
CA GLU A 467 -11.55 -2.01 -6.27
C GLU A 467 -11.07 -3.45 -6.53
N ASN A 468 -9.93 -3.85 -5.98
CA ASN A 468 -9.43 -5.22 -6.13
C ASN A 468 -10.37 -6.28 -5.51
N ILE A 469 -10.98 -5.95 -4.36
CA ILE A 469 -11.97 -6.82 -3.68
C ILE A 469 -13.28 -6.88 -4.49
N TYR A 470 -13.73 -5.75 -5.01
CA TYR A 470 -14.91 -5.70 -5.87
C TYR A 470 -14.74 -6.59 -7.11
N GLN A 471 -13.60 -6.49 -7.79
CA GLN A 471 -13.30 -7.36 -8.94
C GLN A 471 -13.25 -8.85 -8.56
N LYS A 472 -12.73 -9.18 -7.38
CA LYS A 472 -12.76 -10.55 -6.84
C LYS A 472 -14.19 -11.05 -6.63
N PHE A 473 -15.09 -10.22 -6.11
CA PHE A 473 -16.50 -10.61 -5.97
C PHE A 473 -17.21 -10.75 -7.32
N LEU A 474 -16.95 -9.87 -8.30
CA LEU A 474 -17.51 -9.99 -9.65
C LEU A 474 -17.08 -11.29 -10.37
N ARG A 475 -15.89 -11.81 -10.07
CA ARG A 475 -15.43 -13.11 -10.62
C ARG A 475 -16.23 -14.28 -10.04
N ASN A 476 -16.51 -14.24 -8.75
CA ASN A 476 -17.13 -15.35 -8.04
C ASN A 476 -18.66 -15.38 -8.20
N TYR A 477 -19.27 -14.25 -8.55
CA TYR A 477 -20.70 -14.10 -8.52
C TYR A 477 -21.20 -13.14 -9.62
N LYS A 478 -22.32 -13.50 -10.26
CA LYS A 478 -23.01 -12.64 -11.24
C LYS A 478 -24.16 -11.91 -10.58
N TYR A 479 -24.23 -10.61 -10.79
CA TYR A 479 -25.23 -9.76 -10.15
C TYR A 479 -25.91 -8.82 -11.14
N SER A 480 -27.17 -8.47 -10.84
CA SER A 480 -27.99 -7.54 -11.61
C SER A 480 -28.29 -6.28 -10.80
N SER A 481 -28.48 -5.15 -11.51
CA SER A 481 -28.77 -3.83 -10.92
C SER A 481 -27.68 -3.35 -9.95
N ILE A 482 -26.42 -3.54 -10.34
CA ILE A 482 -25.23 -3.03 -9.64
C ILE A 482 -24.56 -1.96 -10.49
N TYR A 483 -24.13 -0.87 -9.84
CA TYR A 483 -23.47 0.27 -10.45
C TYR A 483 -22.14 0.52 -9.72
N GLU A 484 -21.03 0.49 -10.44
CA GLU A 484 -19.71 0.85 -9.91
C GLU A 484 -19.42 2.31 -10.25
N ILE A 485 -19.02 3.10 -9.25
CA ILE A 485 -18.59 4.48 -9.43
C ILE A 485 -17.21 4.64 -8.79
N ASN A 486 -16.20 4.91 -9.62
CA ASN A 486 -14.84 5.13 -9.13
C ASN A 486 -14.74 6.51 -8.43
N ILE A 487 -14.26 6.51 -7.18
CA ILE A 487 -14.12 7.70 -6.33
C ILE A 487 -12.67 8.18 -6.18
N ASP A 488 -11.72 7.61 -6.92
CA ASP A 488 -10.33 8.06 -6.91
C ASP A 488 -10.20 9.46 -7.52
N GLY A 489 -9.24 10.22 -6.99
CA GLY A 489 -8.94 11.59 -7.38
C GLY A 489 -8.00 12.26 -6.38
N GLY A 490 -6.96 12.92 -6.89
CA GLY A 490 -6.03 13.72 -6.09
C GLY A 490 -6.66 15.02 -5.59
N LEU A 491 -6.09 15.58 -4.53
CA LEU A 491 -6.49 16.85 -3.96
C LEU A 491 -6.19 18.00 -4.94
N THR A 492 -7.14 18.90 -5.11
CA THR A 492 -6.89 20.19 -5.76
C THR A 492 -6.07 21.10 -4.84
N ARG A 493 -5.53 22.20 -5.37
CA ARG A 493 -4.79 23.18 -4.55
C ARG A 493 -5.62 23.71 -3.37
N ARG A 494 -6.91 24.01 -3.60
CA ARG A 494 -7.82 24.49 -2.55
C ARG A 494 -8.06 23.42 -1.48
N GLU A 495 -8.25 22.18 -1.90
CA GLU A 495 -8.43 21.03 -0.99
C GLU A 495 -7.15 20.73 -0.18
N ALA A 496 -5.97 20.87 -0.80
CA ALA A 496 -4.69 20.75 -0.10
C ALA A 496 -4.47 21.88 0.92
N GLU A 497 -4.88 23.10 0.59
CA GLU A 497 -4.89 24.25 1.51
C GLU A 497 -5.83 24.00 2.72
N ASP A 498 -7.03 23.48 2.47
CA ASP A 498 -8.00 23.11 3.51
C ASP A 498 -7.44 22.00 4.43
N LEU A 499 -6.82 20.96 3.86
CA LEU A 499 -6.17 19.90 4.62
C LEU A 499 -5.11 20.47 5.58
N ILE A 500 -4.21 21.31 5.06
CA ILE A 500 -3.12 21.90 5.86
C ILE A 500 -3.67 22.81 6.96
N ASN A 501 -4.71 23.59 6.69
CA ASN A 501 -5.36 24.42 7.72
C ASN A 501 -5.92 23.56 8.85
N LYS A 502 -6.71 22.53 8.53
CA LYS A 502 -7.32 21.67 9.54
C LYS A 502 -6.29 20.87 10.35
N LEU A 503 -5.20 20.41 9.71
CA LEU A 503 -4.10 19.76 10.42
C LEU A 503 -3.37 20.73 11.37
N SER A 504 -3.23 22.00 10.98
CA SER A 504 -2.64 23.04 11.83
C SER A 504 -3.53 23.38 13.02
N GLU A 505 -4.85 23.47 12.83
CA GLU A 505 -5.83 23.72 13.91
C GLU A 505 -5.77 22.63 15.00
N GLN A 506 -5.52 21.38 14.60
CA GLN A 506 -5.35 20.25 15.52
C GLN A 506 -3.92 20.11 16.08
N SER A 507 -3.04 21.08 15.81
CA SER A 507 -1.62 21.04 16.24
C SER A 507 -0.85 19.80 15.76
N LEU A 508 -1.29 19.16 14.66
CA LEU A 508 -0.61 17.99 14.08
C LEU A 508 0.57 18.39 13.20
N ILE A 509 0.50 19.59 12.61
CA ILE A 509 1.59 20.21 11.85
C ILE A 509 1.79 21.65 12.33
N ARG A 510 2.96 22.22 12.05
CA ARG A 510 3.29 23.62 12.32
C ARG A 510 4.03 24.20 11.13
N PHE A 511 3.69 25.42 10.74
CA PHE A 511 4.43 26.22 9.76
C PHE A 511 4.49 27.66 10.27
N ARG A 512 5.62 28.33 10.03
CA ARG A 512 5.93 29.65 10.59
C ARG A 512 5.34 30.79 9.78
N ASP A 513 5.23 30.61 8.47
CA ASP A 513 4.78 31.64 7.54
C ASP A 513 4.05 31.04 6.32
N VAL A 514 3.53 31.93 5.47
CA VAL A 514 2.81 31.59 4.23
C VAL A 514 3.71 30.89 3.22
N GLY A 515 5.03 31.16 3.23
CA GLY A 515 6.00 30.49 2.38
C GLY A 515 6.15 29.02 2.74
N GLU A 516 6.36 28.70 4.01
CA GLU A 516 6.44 27.33 4.52
C GLU A 516 5.14 26.56 4.31
N LYS A 517 3.98 27.22 4.48
CA LYS A 517 2.68 26.67 4.11
C LYS A 517 2.60 26.29 2.62
N ASN A 518 3.03 27.20 1.73
CA ASN A 518 3.03 26.95 0.28
C ASN A 518 3.98 25.81 -0.12
N ILE A 519 5.11 25.65 0.58
CA ILE A 519 6.03 24.52 0.37
C ILE A 519 5.31 23.20 0.70
N LEU A 520 4.59 23.12 1.81
CA LEU A 520 3.82 21.92 2.17
C LEU A 520 2.72 21.61 1.15
N ILE A 521 2.00 22.62 0.67
CA ILE A 521 0.96 22.46 -0.37
C ILE A 521 1.59 21.94 -1.67
N ASN A 522 2.68 22.54 -2.13
CA ASN A 522 3.39 22.08 -3.32
C ASN A 522 3.92 20.65 -3.15
N LYS A 523 4.33 20.27 -1.94
CA LYS A 523 4.75 18.91 -1.62
C LYS A 523 3.60 17.91 -1.77
N ILE A 524 2.41 18.24 -1.24
CA ILE A 524 1.20 17.43 -1.41
C ILE A 524 0.87 17.23 -2.88
N LEU A 525 0.87 18.31 -3.67
CA LEU A 525 0.45 18.26 -5.07
C LEU A 525 1.49 17.57 -5.97
N ASN A 526 2.77 17.93 -5.83
CA ASN A 526 3.82 17.52 -6.77
C ASN A 526 4.53 16.23 -6.32
N GLU A 527 4.93 16.13 -5.05
CA GLU A 527 5.66 14.95 -4.56
C GLU A 527 4.70 13.81 -4.21
N TYR A 528 3.56 14.11 -3.59
CA TYR A 528 2.59 13.09 -3.16
C TYR A 528 1.45 12.87 -4.17
N GLY A 529 1.47 13.55 -5.32
CA GLY A 529 0.48 13.40 -6.39
C GLY A 529 -0.94 13.80 -5.99
N GLY A 530 -1.09 14.66 -4.97
CA GLY A 530 -2.37 15.03 -4.37
C GLY A 530 -3.01 13.92 -3.55
N ASP A 531 -2.29 12.84 -3.19
CA ASP A 531 -2.88 11.73 -2.47
C ASP A 531 -3.02 12.01 -0.97
N THR A 532 -4.26 11.95 -0.46
CA THR A 532 -4.56 12.25 0.95
C THR A 532 -3.87 11.27 1.91
N PHE A 533 -3.80 9.98 1.57
CA PHE A 533 -3.18 8.97 2.43
C PHE A 533 -1.67 9.16 2.55
N ILE A 534 -1.00 9.40 1.41
CA ILE A 534 0.45 9.68 1.37
C ILE A 534 0.77 11.00 2.07
N SER A 535 -0.11 11.99 1.93
CA SER A 535 0.04 13.27 2.63
C SER A 535 -0.04 13.09 4.14
N LEU A 536 -1.05 12.37 4.65
CA LEU A 536 -1.22 12.14 6.09
C LEU A 536 -0.10 11.28 6.68
N ILE A 537 0.29 10.17 6.03
CA ILE A 537 1.38 9.30 6.52
C ILE A 537 2.74 10.00 6.52
N SER A 538 2.93 10.98 5.61
CA SER A 538 4.18 11.73 5.55
C SER A 538 4.22 12.93 6.50
N LEU A 539 3.09 13.59 6.76
CA LEU A 539 3.04 14.82 7.55
C LEU A 539 2.82 14.55 9.04
N ILE A 540 2.19 13.42 9.41
CA ILE A 540 1.79 13.12 10.78
C ILE A 540 2.65 11.99 11.36
N SER A 541 3.20 12.22 12.55
CA SER A 541 3.94 11.21 13.33
C SER A 541 2.99 10.37 14.20
N ASN A 542 3.34 9.10 14.48
CA ASN A 542 2.57 8.18 15.33
C ASN A 542 1.10 7.98 14.90
N SER A 543 0.91 7.41 13.71
CA SER A 543 -0.40 7.17 13.11
C SER A 543 -0.66 5.67 12.88
N ASN A 544 -1.93 5.30 12.74
CA ASN A 544 -2.39 3.94 12.45
C ASN A 544 -2.35 3.62 10.94
N PHE A 545 -1.80 4.50 10.09
CA PHE A 545 -1.74 4.30 8.64
C PHE A 545 -0.89 3.09 8.24
N ASP A 546 0.13 2.74 9.04
CA ASP A 546 0.92 1.53 8.83
C ASP A 546 0.08 0.25 9.05
N GLU A 547 -0.95 0.28 9.91
CA GLU A 547 -1.92 -0.83 10.05
C GLU A 547 -2.86 -0.91 8.86
N ILE A 548 -3.31 0.22 8.33
CA ILE A 548 -4.15 0.26 7.13
C ILE A 548 -3.40 -0.31 5.91
N LEU A 549 -2.14 0.09 5.72
CA LEU A 549 -1.28 -0.42 4.65
C LEU A 549 -1.03 -1.93 4.83
N TYR A 550 -0.75 -2.37 6.04
CA TYR A 550 -0.50 -3.79 6.34
C TYR A 550 -1.75 -4.65 6.15
N SER A 551 -2.91 -4.19 6.61
CA SER A 551 -4.20 -4.85 6.37
C SER A 551 -4.51 -4.97 4.87
N ALA A 552 -4.22 -3.92 4.09
CA ALA A 552 -4.37 -3.97 2.64
C ALA A 552 -3.46 -5.02 1.99
N TYR A 553 -2.21 -5.14 2.47
CA TYR A 553 -1.26 -6.16 2.05
C TYR A 553 -1.70 -7.58 2.47
N GLU A 554 -2.19 -7.78 3.70
CA GLU A 554 -2.56 -9.10 4.23
C GLU A 554 -3.73 -9.75 3.47
N GLN A 555 -4.57 -8.96 2.82
CA GLN A 555 -5.71 -9.46 2.06
C GLN A 555 -5.38 -9.90 0.63
N LEU A 556 -4.16 -9.67 0.16
CA LEU A 556 -3.69 -10.15 -1.14
C LEU A 556 -3.43 -11.66 -1.12
N SER A 557 -3.53 -12.33 -2.27
CA SER A 557 -3.01 -13.71 -2.40
C SER A 557 -1.52 -13.77 -2.11
N LYS A 558 -1.02 -14.99 -1.87
CA LYS A 558 0.39 -15.24 -1.62
C LYS A 558 1.28 -14.70 -2.74
N GLU A 559 0.89 -14.90 -4.00
CA GLU A 559 1.64 -14.49 -5.18
C GLU A 559 1.61 -12.96 -5.35
N ALA A 560 0.45 -12.33 -5.11
CA ALA A 560 0.32 -10.87 -5.13
C ALA A 560 1.11 -10.20 -3.99
N LYS A 561 1.14 -10.80 -2.79
CA LYS A 561 2.00 -10.38 -1.68
C LYS A 561 3.47 -10.38 -2.09
N GLU A 562 3.94 -11.45 -2.72
CA GLU A 562 5.33 -11.53 -3.20
C GLU A 562 5.61 -10.47 -4.27
N ALA A 563 4.72 -10.31 -5.25
CA ALA A 563 4.87 -9.30 -6.30
C ALA A 563 4.97 -7.87 -5.71
N PHE A 564 4.14 -7.57 -4.72
CA PHE A 564 4.16 -6.29 -4.02
C PHE A 564 5.48 -6.09 -3.25
N ILE A 565 5.95 -7.09 -2.51
CA ILE A 565 7.25 -7.02 -1.79
C ILE A 565 8.41 -6.74 -2.76
N TYR A 566 8.56 -7.52 -3.83
CA TYR A 566 9.69 -7.33 -4.75
C TYR A 566 9.63 -5.96 -5.42
N THR A 567 8.45 -5.52 -5.85
CA THR A 567 8.27 -4.18 -6.42
C THR A 567 8.60 -3.09 -5.40
N SER A 568 8.19 -3.25 -4.14
CA SER A 568 8.51 -2.33 -3.05
C SER A 568 10.00 -2.29 -2.69
N LEU A 569 10.72 -3.41 -2.78
CA LEU A 569 12.17 -3.46 -2.52
C LEU A 569 12.97 -2.56 -3.48
N LEU A 570 12.54 -2.41 -4.73
CA LEU A 570 13.13 -1.47 -5.69
C LEU A 570 12.53 -0.07 -5.57
N TYR A 571 11.20 0.03 -5.52
CA TYR A 571 10.52 1.32 -5.61
C TYR A 571 10.64 2.18 -4.36
N GLN A 572 11.03 1.62 -3.21
CA GLN A 572 11.46 2.42 -2.05
C GLN A 572 12.62 3.38 -2.40
N HIS A 573 13.45 3.01 -3.38
CA HIS A 573 14.55 3.81 -3.92
C HIS A 573 14.20 4.49 -5.25
N LYS A 574 12.93 4.53 -5.63
CA LYS A 574 12.40 5.03 -6.92
C LYS A 574 12.94 4.27 -8.15
N ILE A 575 13.42 3.04 -7.97
CA ILE A 575 13.81 2.15 -9.06
C ILE A 575 12.56 1.37 -9.51
N LEU A 576 12.27 1.40 -10.81
CA LEU A 576 11.13 0.67 -11.39
C LEU A 576 11.45 -0.82 -11.49
N MET A 577 10.44 -1.67 -11.29
CA MET A 577 10.57 -3.12 -11.40
C MET A 577 10.29 -3.59 -12.84
N PRO A 578 11.26 -4.18 -13.56
CA PRO A 578 11.00 -4.74 -14.89
C PRO A 578 9.96 -5.85 -14.83
N SER A 579 9.00 -5.85 -15.75
CA SER A 579 7.92 -6.84 -15.78
C SER A 579 8.43 -8.28 -15.90
N ALA A 580 9.38 -8.53 -16.81
CA ALA A 580 9.99 -9.83 -17.00
C ALA A 580 10.69 -10.36 -15.72
N LEU A 581 11.35 -9.47 -14.96
CA LEU A 581 11.99 -9.83 -13.69
C LEU A 581 10.96 -10.19 -12.62
N LEU A 582 9.91 -9.38 -12.48
CA LEU A 582 8.84 -9.63 -11.51
C LEU A 582 8.14 -10.97 -11.75
N MET A 583 7.86 -11.30 -13.02
CA MET A 583 7.24 -12.57 -13.40
C MET A 583 8.11 -13.78 -13.03
N LYS A 584 9.42 -13.70 -13.28
CA LYS A 584 10.36 -14.75 -12.87
C LYS A 584 10.36 -14.94 -11.35
N LEU A 585 10.37 -13.84 -10.60
CA LEU A 585 10.40 -13.87 -9.14
C LEU A 585 9.16 -14.52 -8.50
N VAL A 586 7.99 -14.34 -9.13
CA VAL A 586 6.69 -14.91 -8.72
C VAL A 586 6.38 -16.25 -9.42
N SER A 587 7.23 -16.66 -10.37
CA SER A 587 7.12 -17.93 -11.11
C SER A 587 5.78 -18.10 -11.85
N LYS A 588 5.33 -17.06 -12.58
CA LYS A 588 4.14 -17.10 -13.44
C LYS A 588 4.44 -16.65 -14.87
N ASP A 589 3.73 -17.23 -15.85
CA ASP A 589 3.69 -16.72 -17.22
C ASP A 589 2.85 -15.42 -17.31
N TRP A 590 2.96 -14.69 -18.44
CA TRP A 590 2.33 -13.37 -18.57
C TRP A 590 0.82 -13.43 -18.43
N LYS A 591 0.17 -14.43 -19.03
CA LYS A 591 -1.29 -14.54 -19.03
C LYS A 591 -1.81 -14.85 -17.63
N SER A 592 -1.17 -15.80 -16.95
CA SER A 592 -1.49 -16.12 -15.55
C SER A 592 -1.18 -14.97 -14.59
N PHE A 593 -0.11 -14.20 -14.84
CA PHE A 593 0.24 -13.01 -14.05
C PHE A 593 -0.76 -11.86 -14.27
N GLU A 594 -1.13 -11.59 -15.52
CA GLU A 594 -2.09 -10.55 -15.87
C GLU A 594 -3.47 -10.84 -15.28
N ASP A 595 -3.98 -12.05 -15.49
CA ASP A 595 -5.29 -12.42 -14.97
C ASP A 595 -5.24 -12.47 -13.44
N ASP A 596 -4.43 -13.33 -12.81
CA ASP A 596 -4.53 -13.56 -11.36
C ASP A 596 -4.06 -12.36 -10.51
N ILE A 597 -3.05 -11.61 -10.97
CA ILE A 597 -2.39 -10.58 -10.15
C ILE A 597 -2.79 -9.17 -10.62
N LEU A 598 -2.67 -8.83 -11.90
CA LEU A 598 -2.85 -7.43 -12.34
C LEU A 598 -4.31 -7.00 -12.42
N ARG A 599 -5.17 -7.85 -13.00
CA ARG A 599 -6.59 -7.53 -13.21
C ARG A 599 -7.44 -7.67 -11.95
N TYR A 600 -7.06 -8.59 -11.06
CA TYR A 600 -7.83 -8.91 -9.86
C TYR A 600 -7.14 -8.43 -8.58
N ASP A 601 -6.13 -9.14 -8.11
CA ASP A 601 -5.66 -9.00 -6.73
C ASP A 601 -4.90 -7.71 -6.45
N SER A 602 -4.03 -7.31 -7.38
CA SER A 602 -3.15 -6.15 -7.28
C SER A 602 -3.61 -4.97 -8.15
N LYS A 603 -4.88 -4.98 -8.59
CA LYS A 603 -5.44 -3.88 -9.37
C LYS A 603 -5.26 -2.55 -8.61
N ASN A 604 -4.56 -1.61 -9.23
CA ASN A 604 -4.17 -0.32 -8.65
C ASN A 604 -3.29 -0.39 -7.38
N ILE A 605 -2.68 -1.54 -7.08
CA ILE A 605 -1.60 -1.69 -6.10
C ILE A 605 -0.25 -1.73 -6.83
N LEU A 606 -0.19 -2.55 -7.90
CA LEU A 606 0.89 -2.55 -8.88
C LEU A 606 0.46 -1.69 -10.07
N ILE A 607 1.15 -0.58 -10.26
CA ILE A 607 0.87 0.38 -11.33
C ILE A 607 1.84 0.10 -12.47
N GLN A 608 1.28 -0.08 -13.67
CA GLN A 608 2.01 -0.29 -14.91
C GLN A 608 2.54 1.04 -15.44
N GLU A 609 3.80 1.05 -15.87
CA GLU A 609 4.47 2.19 -16.48
C GLU A 609 5.25 1.71 -17.70
N THR A 610 5.10 2.41 -18.83
CA THR A 610 5.80 2.06 -20.07
C THR A 610 6.92 3.06 -20.32
N LYS A 611 8.14 2.55 -20.53
CA LYS A 611 9.31 3.37 -20.86
C LYS A 611 10.02 2.78 -22.07
N GLU A 612 10.21 3.58 -23.11
CA GLU A 612 11.03 3.21 -24.28
C GLU A 612 10.65 1.83 -24.89
N THR A 613 9.36 1.49 -24.86
CA THR A 613 8.70 0.22 -25.28
C THR A 613 8.62 -0.91 -24.25
N ASP A 614 9.36 -0.85 -23.14
CA ASP A 614 9.32 -1.85 -22.09
C ASP A 614 8.30 -1.55 -20.99
N LEU A 615 7.77 -2.62 -20.40
CA LEU A 615 6.80 -2.56 -19.31
C LEU A 615 7.48 -2.70 -17.94
N PHE A 616 7.20 -1.75 -17.07
CA PHE A 616 7.66 -1.72 -15.69
C PHE A 616 6.49 -1.65 -14.70
N PHE A 617 6.78 -2.03 -13.46
CA PHE A 617 5.89 -1.93 -12.34
C PHE A 617 6.45 -1.00 -11.27
N ARG A 618 5.55 -0.25 -10.66
CA ARG A 618 5.81 0.48 -9.42
C ARG A 618 4.63 0.32 -8.48
N THR A 619 4.83 0.73 -7.25
CA THR A 619 3.73 0.88 -6.30
C THR A 619 3.22 2.31 -6.31
N LYS A 620 2.18 2.58 -5.52
CA LYS A 620 1.56 3.90 -5.44
C LYS A 620 2.55 5.03 -5.11
N HIS A 621 3.48 4.81 -4.19
CA HIS A 621 4.52 5.78 -3.82
C HIS A 621 5.71 5.11 -3.10
N SER A 622 6.91 5.67 -3.28
CA SER A 622 8.16 5.16 -2.68
C SER A 622 8.10 5.09 -1.15
N LEU A 623 7.52 6.11 -0.50
CA LEU A 623 7.32 6.14 0.96
C LEU A 623 6.48 4.96 1.47
N LEU A 624 5.41 4.59 0.77
CA LEU A 624 4.58 3.44 1.15
C LEU A 624 5.35 2.13 1.01
N SER A 625 6.18 2.03 -0.03
CA SER A 625 7.06 0.87 -0.20
C SER A 625 8.04 0.74 0.95
N LYS A 626 8.67 1.85 1.35
CA LYS A 626 9.60 1.87 2.49
C LYS A 626 8.92 1.42 3.79
N ARG A 627 7.76 2.01 4.11
CA ARG A 627 6.96 1.67 5.30
C ARG A 627 6.51 0.21 5.32
N LEU A 628 6.05 -0.30 4.17
CA LEU A 628 5.67 -1.70 4.02
C LEU A 628 6.85 -2.64 4.28
N ILE A 629 8.01 -2.36 3.67
CA ILE A 629 9.22 -3.19 3.84
C ILE A 629 9.69 -3.17 5.29
N GLU A 630 9.72 -2.02 5.95
CA GLU A 630 10.08 -1.90 7.37
C GLU A 630 9.13 -2.70 8.28
N LYS A 631 7.84 -2.73 7.94
CA LYS A 631 6.83 -3.45 8.74
C LYS A 631 6.82 -4.96 8.51
N VAL A 632 6.93 -5.39 7.25
CA VAL A 632 6.83 -6.80 6.82
C VAL A 632 8.17 -7.54 6.94
N LEU A 633 9.28 -6.93 6.50
CA LEU A 633 10.62 -7.52 6.52
C LEU A 633 11.45 -6.93 7.67
N ARG A 634 11.05 -7.26 8.91
CA ARG A 634 11.68 -6.70 10.13
C ARG A 634 13.13 -7.13 10.31
N LYS A 635 13.46 -8.35 9.90
CA LYS A 635 14.83 -8.88 10.01
C LYS A 635 15.64 -8.48 8.79
N ASN A 636 16.82 -7.93 9.05
CA ASN A 636 17.73 -7.52 7.99
C ASN A 636 18.18 -8.69 7.09
N ASP A 637 18.17 -9.92 7.61
CA ASP A 637 18.49 -11.13 6.83
C ASP A 637 17.39 -11.51 5.85
N GLU A 638 16.12 -11.38 6.24
CA GLU A 638 14.99 -11.63 5.34
C GLU A 638 14.95 -10.62 4.19
N LYS A 639 15.22 -9.34 4.50
CA LYS A 639 15.37 -8.28 3.49
C LYS A 639 16.52 -8.60 2.53
N PHE A 640 17.67 -9.01 3.06
CA PHE A 640 18.83 -9.41 2.28
C PHE A 640 18.54 -10.61 1.37
N ASP A 641 17.90 -11.67 1.87
CA ASP A 641 17.58 -12.86 1.09
C ASP A 641 16.65 -12.55 -0.08
N LYS A 642 15.62 -11.70 0.14
CA LYS A 642 14.73 -11.25 -0.94
C LYS A 642 15.45 -10.38 -1.96
N THR A 643 16.32 -9.45 -1.53
CA THR A 643 17.16 -8.66 -2.45
C THR A 643 18.13 -9.55 -3.22
N ARG A 644 18.77 -10.53 -2.58
CA ARG A 644 19.64 -11.52 -3.25
C ARG A 644 18.88 -12.28 -4.33
N LYS A 645 17.62 -12.66 -4.07
CA LYS A 645 16.77 -13.33 -5.05
C LYS A 645 16.46 -12.45 -6.27
N ILE A 646 16.27 -11.13 -6.08
CA ILE A 646 16.14 -10.18 -7.20
C ILE A 646 17.39 -10.23 -8.07
N VAL A 647 18.57 -10.07 -7.46
CA VAL A 647 19.86 -10.05 -8.17
C VAL A 647 20.09 -11.37 -8.93
N ALA A 648 19.84 -12.51 -8.29
CA ALA A 648 20.05 -13.84 -8.88
C ALA A 648 19.12 -14.15 -10.07
N GLN A 649 18.05 -13.38 -10.28
CA GLN A 649 17.08 -13.59 -11.36
C GLN A 649 17.21 -12.56 -12.49
N LEU A 650 18.18 -11.66 -12.41
CA LEU A 650 18.51 -10.74 -13.49
C LEU A 650 18.97 -11.51 -14.74
N ILE A 651 18.82 -10.87 -15.90
CA ILE A 651 19.28 -11.39 -17.19
C ILE A 651 20.42 -10.51 -17.67
N GLU A 652 21.41 -11.11 -18.33
CA GLU A 652 22.52 -10.41 -18.96
C GLU A 652 22.01 -9.42 -20.03
N ASN A 653 22.03 -8.13 -19.67
CA ASN A 653 21.88 -6.98 -20.56
C ASN A 653 22.30 -5.69 -19.82
N ASP A 654 22.49 -4.61 -20.58
CA ASP A 654 22.98 -3.34 -20.04
C ASP A 654 21.99 -2.68 -19.07
N GLU A 655 20.68 -2.81 -19.31
CA GLU A 655 19.66 -2.21 -18.45
C GLU A 655 19.62 -2.84 -17.07
N ASN A 656 19.71 -4.17 -16.98
CA ASN A 656 19.75 -4.90 -15.72
C ASN A 656 21.08 -4.69 -15.00
N ALA A 657 22.20 -4.58 -15.72
CA ALA A 657 23.47 -4.20 -15.13
C ALA A 657 23.38 -2.79 -14.50
N LYS A 658 22.74 -1.84 -15.19
CA LYS A 658 22.46 -0.51 -14.65
C LYS A 658 21.53 -0.55 -13.44
N LEU A 659 20.43 -1.30 -13.52
CA LEU A 659 19.48 -1.50 -12.42
C LEU A 659 20.19 -2.04 -11.17
N PHE A 660 21.05 -3.04 -11.32
CA PHE A 660 21.84 -3.58 -10.22
C PHE A 660 22.73 -2.50 -9.58
N ILE A 661 23.47 -1.73 -10.39
CA ILE A 661 24.35 -0.67 -9.89
C ILE A 661 23.57 0.44 -9.19
N ASP A 662 22.43 0.86 -9.73
CA ASP A 662 21.58 1.86 -9.11
C ASP A 662 21.00 1.35 -7.79
N LEU A 663 20.59 0.08 -7.73
CA LEU A 663 20.16 -0.57 -6.49
C LEU A 663 21.26 -0.59 -5.43
N ILE A 664 22.49 -0.98 -5.79
CA ILE A 664 23.62 -1.01 -4.84
C ILE A 664 23.96 0.39 -4.35
N LYS A 665 23.95 1.40 -5.23
CA LYS A 665 24.17 2.81 -4.85
C LYS A 665 23.11 3.26 -3.84
N SER A 666 21.84 2.95 -4.09
CA SER A 666 20.75 3.29 -3.16
C SER A 666 20.86 2.56 -1.82
N ILE A 667 21.20 1.27 -1.82
CA ILE A 667 21.43 0.47 -0.61
C ILE A 667 22.56 1.07 0.24
N ARG A 668 23.66 1.49 -0.39
CA ARG A 668 24.79 2.14 0.29
C ARG A 668 24.41 3.51 0.84
N TYR A 669 23.68 4.31 0.06
CA TYR A 669 23.20 5.63 0.50
C TYR A 669 22.30 5.53 1.73
N ASP A 670 21.35 4.59 1.72
CA ASP A 670 20.43 4.34 2.84
C ASP A 670 21.04 3.52 3.98
N LYS A 671 22.30 3.07 3.85
CA LYS A 671 22.99 2.16 4.78
C LYS A 671 22.14 0.93 5.13
N ALA A 672 21.40 0.41 4.15
CA ALA A 672 20.44 -0.67 4.37
C ALA A 672 21.12 -2.01 4.70
N PHE A 673 22.33 -2.25 4.17
CA PHE A 673 23.14 -3.44 4.41
C PHE A 673 24.58 -3.06 4.78
N ASP A 674 25.25 -3.95 5.50
CA ASP A 674 26.70 -3.88 5.70
C ASP A 674 27.47 -4.25 4.41
N GLU A 675 28.77 -3.97 4.41
CA GLU A 675 29.60 -4.25 3.23
C GLU A 675 29.74 -5.76 2.95
N GLU A 676 29.63 -6.65 3.95
CA GLU A 676 29.70 -8.10 3.73
C GLU A 676 28.50 -8.60 2.90
N LYS A 677 27.30 -8.08 3.17
CA LYS A 677 26.11 -8.36 2.37
C LYS A 677 26.21 -7.75 0.98
N ILE A 678 26.73 -6.53 0.86
CA ILE A 678 26.95 -5.89 -0.46
C ILE A 678 27.94 -6.71 -1.29
N ASP A 679 29.03 -7.18 -0.69
CA ASP A 679 30.01 -8.06 -1.31
C ASP A 679 29.35 -9.33 -1.88
N LYS A 680 28.48 -9.97 -1.09
CA LYS A 680 27.72 -11.15 -1.53
C LYS A 680 26.78 -10.84 -2.70
N LEU A 681 26.15 -9.66 -2.76
CA LEU A 681 25.30 -9.29 -3.89
C LEU A 681 26.11 -9.12 -5.18
N PHE A 682 27.28 -8.49 -5.09
CA PHE A 682 28.21 -8.42 -6.22
C PHE A 682 28.68 -9.82 -6.67
N ASP A 683 29.01 -10.70 -5.73
CA ASP A 683 29.47 -12.06 -6.05
C ASP A 683 28.37 -12.91 -6.73
N VAL A 684 27.08 -12.66 -6.41
CA VAL A 684 25.94 -13.28 -7.11
C VAL A 684 25.75 -12.67 -8.50
N ALA A 685 25.82 -11.35 -8.63
CA ALA A 685 25.68 -10.65 -9.91
C ALA A 685 26.81 -10.97 -10.90
N ASP A 686 28.00 -11.28 -10.40
CA ASP A 686 29.16 -11.70 -11.20
C ASP A 686 28.91 -12.98 -12.00
N GLN A 687 27.95 -13.82 -11.61
CA GLN A 687 27.57 -15.01 -12.38
C GLN A 687 26.72 -14.69 -13.62
N ILE A 688 26.22 -13.45 -13.72
CA ILE A 688 25.27 -12.99 -14.74
C ILE A 688 25.93 -11.95 -15.66
N PHE A 689 26.82 -11.11 -15.13
CA PHE A 689 27.35 -9.92 -15.80
C PHE A 689 28.89 -9.91 -15.90
N ASP A 690 29.56 -11.07 -15.90
CA ASP A 690 31.03 -11.14 -15.88
C ASP A 690 31.74 -10.53 -17.09
N THR A 691 31.04 -10.34 -18.19
CA THR A 691 31.51 -9.67 -19.42
C THR A 691 31.02 -8.21 -19.52
N ASN A 692 30.00 -7.81 -18.76
CA ASN A 692 29.38 -6.49 -18.90
C ASN A 692 30.30 -5.37 -18.37
N PRO A 693 30.77 -4.42 -19.20
CA PRO A 693 31.77 -3.43 -18.77
C PRO A 693 31.31 -2.54 -17.61
N HIS A 694 30.06 -2.11 -17.61
CA HIS A 694 29.52 -1.23 -16.56
C HIS A 694 29.48 -1.94 -15.21
N PHE A 695 29.01 -3.20 -15.18
CA PHE A 695 29.03 -4.01 -13.97
C PHE A 695 30.46 -4.28 -13.49
N VAL A 696 31.34 -4.75 -14.37
CA VAL A 696 32.70 -5.21 -14.01
C VAL A 696 33.54 -4.06 -13.44
N ILE A 697 33.38 -2.82 -13.95
CA ILE A 697 34.03 -1.64 -13.38
C ILE A 697 33.62 -1.48 -11.91
N HIS A 698 32.33 -1.50 -11.61
CA HIS A 698 31.83 -1.33 -10.25
C HIS A 698 32.17 -2.52 -9.34
N TYR A 699 32.16 -3.75 -9.87
CA TYR A 699 32.57 -4.93 -9.12
C TYR A 699 34.07 -4.87 -8.78
N SER A 700 34.91 -4.40 -9.71
CA SER A 700 36.35 -4.21 -9.45
C SER A 700 36.62 -3.15 -8.36
N ILE A 701 35.74 -2.15 -8.22
CA ILE A 701 35.80 -1.16 -7.12
C ILE A 701 35.43 -1.84 -5.80
N ASN A 702 34.36 -2.63 -5.78
CA ASN A 702 33.97 -3.40 -4.61
C ASN A 702 35.09 -4.36 -4.17
N LEU A 703 35.68 -5.12 -5.09
CA LEU A 703 36.83 -6.00 -4.81
C LEU A 703 38.05 -5.25 -4.29
N GLN A 704 38.33 -4.03 -4.78
CA GLN A 704 39.39 -3.17 -4.24
C GLN A 704 39.10 -2.78 -2.78
N GLN A 705 37.85 -2.46 -2.45
CA GLN A 705 37.45 -2.07 -1.08
C GLN A 705 37.63 -3.21 -0.07
N ARG A 706 37.67 -4.47 -0.51
CA ARG A 706 38.01 -5.64 0.33
C ARG A 706 39.48 -5.70 0.76
N LYS A 707 40.37 -4.84 0.21
CA LYS A 707 41.76 -4.58 0.66
C LYS A 707 42.72 -5.79 0.73
N THR A 708 42.48 -6.86 -0.01
CA THR A 708 43.42 -8.00 -0.08
C THR A 708 44.04 -8.13 -1.47
N ALA A 709 45.27 -8.62 -1.56
CA ALA A 709 45.91 -8.95 -2.84
C ALA A 709 45.11 -9.97 -3.66
N TYR A 710 44.47 -10.95 -3.01
CA TYR A 710 43.61 -11.94 -3.68
C TYR A 710 42.46 -11.28 -4.46
N HIS A 711 41.66 -10.44 -3.79
CA HIS A 711 40.53 -9.74 -4.43
C HIS A 711 40.99 -8.75 -5.52
N MET A 712 42.14 -8.09 -5.37
CA MET A 712 42.68 -7.22 -6.43
C MET A 712 43.09 -8.01 -7.68
N LYS A 713 43.71 -9.19 -7.51
CA LYS A 713 44.03 -10.08 -8.64
C LYS A 713 42.77 -10.63 -9.30
N LYS A 714 41.74 -10.98 -8.51
CA LYS A 714 40.42 -11.35 -9.05
C LYS A 714 39.82 -10.22 -9.89
N ALA A 715 39.90 -8.98 -9.39
CA ALA A 715 39.39 -7.81 -10.10
C ALA A 715 40.11 -7.56 -11.44
N LEU A 716 41.44 -7.72 -11.48
CA LEU A 716 42.21 -7.64 -12.73
C LEU A 716 41.78 -8.73 -13.73
N SER A 717 41.68 -9.97 -13.27
CA SER A 717 41.23 -11.09 -14.12
C SER A 717 39.85 -10.84 -14.72
N LYS A 718 38.92 -10.27 -13.95
CA LYS A 718 37.58 -9.92 -14.41
C LYS A 718 37.60 -8.78 -15.44
N LEU A 719 38.40 -7.73 -15.21
CA LEU A 719 38.55 -6.63 -16.17
C LEU A 719 39.14 -7.12 -17.51
N THR A 720 40.18 -7.96 -17.45
CA THR A 720 40.79 -8.54 -18.65
C THR A 720 39.82 -9.45 -19.40
N HIS A 721 39.03 -10.25 -18.68
CA HIS A 721 38.01 -11.10 -19.29
C HIS A 721 36.92 -10.28 -20.00
N ALA A 722 36.40 -9.24 -19.35
CA ALA A 722 35.42 -8.35 -19.95
C ALA A 722 35.97 -7.61 -21.17
N GLU A 723 37.20 -7.08 -21.09
CA GLU A 723 37.86 -6.39 -22.20
C GLU A 723 38.06 -7.32 -23.42
N ALA A 724 38.38 -8.60 -23.20
CA ALA A 724 38.53 -9.59 -24.28
C ALA A 724 37.23 -9.89 -25.04
N SER A 725 36.06 -9.55 -24.46
CA SER A 725 34.75 -9.71 -25.10
C SER A 725 34.32 -8.50 -25.94
N LEU A 726 35.09 -7.40 -25.91
CA LEU A 726 34.78 -6.17 -26.62
C LEU A 726 35.50 -6.09 -27.98
N GLU A 727 34.81 -5.59 -29.00
CA GLU A 727 35.40 -5.35 -30.33
C GLU A 727 36.42 -4.20 -30.33
N ARG A 728 36.27 -3.26 -29.39
CA ARG A 728 37.14 -2.09 -29.24
C ARG A 728 37.60 -1.97 -27.81
N ARG A 729 38.83 -1.47 -27.63
CA ARG A 729 39.38 -1.16 -26.30
C ARG A 729 38.46 -0.19 -25.57
N ASN A 730 38.27 -0.43 -24.27
CA ASN A 730 37.50 0.43 -23.40
C ASN A 730 38.42 1.12 -22.40
N HIS A 731 38.68 2.41 -22.62
CA HIS A 731 39.59 3.20 -21.79
C HIS A 731 39.21 3.20 -20.29
N LEU A 732 37.93 3.01 -19.92
CA LEU A 732 37.51 2.93 -18.52
C LEU A 732 38.01 1.64 -17.86
N LEU A 733 37.97 0.52 -18.59
CA LEU A 733 38.56 -0.75 -18.14
C LEU A 733 40.08 -0.64 -18.04
N THR A 734 40.73 -0.03 -19.04
CA THR A 734 42.18 0.25 -19.05
C THR A 734 42.60 1.04 -17.81
N HIS A 735 41.95 2.18 -17.56
CA HIS A 735 42.21 3.00 -16.38
C HIS A 735 42.04 2.20 -15.09
N ARG A 736 40.97 1.40 -15.00
CA ARG A 736 40.67 0.63 -13.80
C ARG A 736 41.71 -0.46 -13.53
N ARG A 737 42.23 -1.11 -14.58
CA ARG A 737 43.35 -2.05 -14.48
C ARG A 737 44.62 -1.35 -13.98
N ALA A 738 44.93 -0.15 -14.50
CA ALA A 738 46.07 0.65 -14.06
C ALA A 738 46.00 0.95 -12.55
N VAL A 739 44.85 1.40 -12.06
CA VAL A 739 44.61 1.67 -10.64
C VAL A 739 44.80 0.40 -9.78
N LEU A 740 44.33 -0.76 -10.24
CA LEU A 740 44.50 -2.01 -9.49
C LEU A 740 45.94 -2.49 -9.45
N ASN A 741 46.68 -2.41 -10.56
CA ASN A 741 48.10 -2.71 -10.61
C ASN A 741 48.90 -1.79 -9.68
N TYR A 742 48.61 -0.48 -9.69
CA TYR A 742 49.19 0.46 -8.74
C TYR A 742 48.92 0.09 -7.27
N GLN A 743 47.72 -0.35 -6.94
CA GLN A 743 47.38 -0.79 -5.58
C GLN A 743 48.07 -2.11 -5.20
N LEU A 744 48.19 -3.05 -6.16
CA LEU A 744 48.98 -4.27 -5.96
C LEU A 744 50.45 -3.97 -5.73
N ALA A 745 51.03 -3.00 -6.42
CA ALA A 745 52.40 -2.53 -6.16
C ALA A 745 52.55 -2.06 -4.70
N LYS A 746 51.60 -1.25 -4.19
CA LYS A 746 51.62 -0.79 -2.78
C LYS A 746 51.53 -1.92 -1.76
N ILE A 747 50.69 -2.93 -2.02
CA ILE A 747 50.56 -4.08 -1.11
C ILE A 747 51.84 -4.93 -1.16
N THR A 748 52.36 -5.15 -2.36
CA THR A 748 53.52 -6.00 -2.60
C THR A 748 54.79 -5.38 -2.04
N TYR A 749 54.97 -4.07 -2.20
CA TYR A 749 56.07 -3.29 -1.62
C TYR A 749 56.22 -3.49 -0.11
N LYS A 750 55.11 -3.57 0.65
CA LYS A 750 55.16 -3.80 2.10
C LYS A 750 55.67 -5.19 2.49
N ASN A 751 55.58 -6.15 1.57
CA ASN A 751 55.83 -7.56 1.83
C ASN A 751 57.10 -8.08 1.13
N GLU A 752 57.70 -7.30 0.22
CA GLU A 752 58.88 -7.69 -0.55
C GLU A 752 60.14 -6.98 -0.05
N LYS A 753 61.23 -7.76 0.09
CA LYS A 753 62.58 -7.22 0.36
C LYS A 753 63.31 -6.80 -0.91
N ILE A 754 63.05 -7.50 -2.01
CA ILE A 754 63.57 -7.20 -3.35
C ILE A 754 62.36 -6.90 -4.21
N LEU A 755 62.30 -5.68 -4.75
CA LEU A 755 61.08 -5.08 -5.31
C LEU A 755 60.67 -5.59 -6.70
N ASN A 756 61.01 -6.83 -7.07
CA ASN A 756 60.79 -7.36 -8.42
C ASN A 756 59.33 -7.32 -8.85
N LYS A 757 58.38 -7.73 -7.99
CA LYS A 757 56.96 -7.70 -8.36
C LYS A 757 56.36 -6.32 -8.21
N THR A 758 56.85 -5.55 -7.23
CA THR A 758 56.49 -4.13 -7.11
C THR A 758 56.79 -3.38 -8.41
N TYR A 759 58.00 -3.53 -8.96
CA TYR A 759 58.36 -2.92 -10.24
C TYR A 759 57.49 -3.43 -11.39
N GLY A 760 57.27 -4.75 -11.49
CA GLY A 760 56.39 -5.30 -12.53
C GLY A 760 54.98 -4.70 -12.52
N TYR A 761 54.37 -4.55 -11.34
CA TYR A 761 53.06 -3.90 -11.22
C TYR A 761 53.07 -2.40 -11.51
N LEU A 762 54.18 -1.70 -11.21
CA LEU A 762 54.31 -0.28 -11.52
C LEU A 762 54.45 -0.04 -13.01
N GLU A 763 55.26 -0.84 -13.71
CA GLU A 763 55.41 -0.74 -15.17
C GLU A 763 54.09 -1.03 -15.87
N GLU A 764 53.38 -2.11 -15.48
CA GLU A 764 52.08 -2.40 -16.07
C GLU A 764 51.06 -1.28 -15.81
N ALA A 765 51.07 -0.68 -14.62
CA ALA A 765 50.21 0.46 -14.32
C ALA A 765 50.58 1.70 -15.15
N ARG A 766 51.88 2.00 -15.33
CA ARG A 766 52.37 3.10 -16.17
C ARG A 766 51.92 2.94 -17.61
N GLU A 767 52.14 1.78 -18.22
CA GLU A 767 51.71 1.48 -19.59
C GLU A 767 50.21 1.69 -19.77
N LEU A 768 49.39 1.21 -18.83
CA LEU A 768 47.94 1.35 -18.91
C LEU A 768 47.47 2.79 -18.69
N PHE A 769 48.11 3.56 -17.80
CA PHE A 769 47.82 4.98 -17.64
C PHE A 769 48.20 5.79 -18.89
N GLU A 770 49.33 5.46 -19.53
CA GLU A 770 49.72 6.07 -20.81
C GLU A 770 48.69 5.78 -21.91
N ILE A 771 48.24 4.54 -22.04
CA ILE A 771 47.18 4.19 -22.99
C ILE A 771 45.91 5.00 -22.68
N LYS A 772 45.50 5.08 -21.41
CA LYS A 772 44.33 5.88 -21.00
C LYS A 772 44.51 7.37 -21.36
N ARG A 773 45.70 7.94 -21.14
CA ARG A 773 46.02 9.33 -21.50
C ARG A 773 45.89 9.57 -23.01
N MET A 774 46.37 8.63 -23.83
CA MET A 774 46.26 8.74 -25.29
C MET A 774 44.82 8.59 -25.79
N GLU A 775 44.05 7.67 -25.20
CA GLU A 775 42.65 7.42 -25.58
C GLU A 775 41.65 8.43 -25.04
N ASP A 776 41.96 9.14 -23.95
CA ASP A 776 41.07 10.15 -23.36
C ASP A 776 41.90 11.27 -22.68
N PRO A 777 42.56 12.11 -23.48
CA PRO A 777 43.49 13.13 -22.96
C PRO A 777 42.81 14.30 -22.24
N PHE A 778 41.47 14.39 -22.30
CA PHE A 778 40.70 15.50 -21.73
C PHE A 778 40.09 15.17 -20.36
N SER A 779 40.12 13.91 -19.94
CA SER A 779 39.63 13.50 -18.62
C SER A 779 40.68 13.69 -17.53
N SER A 780 40.23 14.21 -16.39
CA SER A 780 41.04 14.31 -15.17
C SER A 780 41.56 12.96 -14.67
N TYR A 781 40.81 11.88 -14.89
CA TYR A 781 41.20 10.53 -14.48
C TYR A 781 42.43 10.02 -15.22
N SER A 782 42.70 10.52 -16.43
CA SER A 782 43.90 10.18 -17.21
C SER A 782 45.21 10.67 -16.57
N TYR A 783 45.12 11.65 -15.67
CA TYR A 783 46.30 12.27 -15.04
C TYR A 783 46.35 12.08 -13.54
N ILE A 784 45.22 12.20 -12.82
CA ILE A 784 45.21 12.21 -11.34
C ILE A 784 45.82 10.93 -10.76
N ASP A 785 45.33 9.75 -11.17
CA ASP A 785 45.80 8.48 -10.62
C ASP A 785 47.23 8.14 -11.11
N TYR A 786 47.59 8.60 -12.31
CA TYR A 786 48.94 8.44 -12.84
C TYR A 786 49.97 9.30 -12.11
N ILE A 787 49.68 10.59 -11.89
CA ILE A 787 50.50 11.49 -11.08
C ILE A 787 50.62 10.94 -9.65
N ASN A 788 49.53 10.42 -9.07
CA ASN A 788 49.58 9.79 -7.76
C ASN A 788 50.50 8.55 -7.74
N LEU A 789 50.54 7.77 -8.82
CA LEU A 789 51.51 6.68 -8.97
C LEU A 789 52.94 7.22 -8.93
N GLU A 790 53.25 8.20 -9.77
CA GLU A 790 54.62 8.70 -9.89
C GLU A 790 55.09 9.43 -8.64
N LEU A 791 54.21 10.21 -8.00
CA LEU A 791 54.48 10.80 -6.68
C LEU A 791 54.72 9.73 -5.62
N TRP A 792 54.02 8.59 -5.68
CA TRP A 792 54.25 7.51 -4.73
C TRP A 792 55.59 6.82 -4.96
N VAL A 793 55.97 6.60 -6.23
CA VAL A 793 57.30 6.09 -6.60
C VAL A 793 58.39 7.01 -6.06
N LEU A 794 58.27 8.32 -6.32
CA LEU A 794 59.19 9.36 -5.84
C LEU A 794 59.39 9.30 -4.32
N ASN A 795 58.32 9.02 -3.58
CA ASN A 795 58.34 9.01 -2.11
C ASN A 795 58.80 7.69 -1.47
N LYS A 796 58.83 6.57 -2.22
CA LYS A 796 58.94 5.22 -1.64
C LYS A 796 59.97 4.32 -2.28
N ILE A 797 60.41 4.64 -3.49
CA ILE A 797 61.37 3.83 -4.23
C ILE A 797 62.67 4.61 -4.31
N GLU A 798 63.76 4.00 -3.84
CA GLU A 798 65.10 4.52 -4.06
C GLU A 798 65.46 4.32 -5.53
N LEU A 799 65.82 5.42 -6.19
CA LEU A 799 66.20 5.47 -7.60
C LEU A 799 67.63 6.00 -7.68
N ASP A 800 68.38 5.55 -8.69
CA ASP A 800 69.60 6.24 -9.07
C ASP A 800 69.29 7.66 -9.60
N GLU A 801 70.32 8.49 -9.64
CA GLU A 801 70.20 9.91 -9.96
C GLU A 801 69.51 10.16 -11.30
N LYS A 802 69.90 9.41 -12.34
CA LYS A 802 69.31 9.50 -13.67
C LYS A 802 67.81 9.19 -13.66
N ASN A 803 67.41 8.07 -13.04
CA ASN A 803 66.01 7.66 -12.95
C ASN A 803 65.16 8.62 -12.10
N LEU A 804 65.77 9.23 -11.08
CA LEU A 804 65.14 10.29 -10.28
C LEU A 804 64.85 11.53 -11.15
N LEU A 805 65.83 12.02 -11.92
CA LEU A 805 65.63 13.16 -12.82
C LEU A 805 64.53 12.87 -13.86
N LEU A 806 64.56 11.68 -14.49
CA LEU A 806 63.54 11.24 -15.44
C LEU A 806 62.12 11.21 -14.82
N LEU A 807 62.00 10.76 -13.56
CA LEU A 807 60.74 10.74 -12.85
C LEU A 807 60.19 12.16 -12.62
N HIS A 808 61.05 13.10 -12.24
CA HIS A 808 60.67 14.50 -12.07
C HIS A 808 60.21 15.15 -13.38
N ILE A 809 60.93 14.87 -14.48
CA ILE A 809 60.54 15.34 -15.82
C ILE A 809 59.15 14.82 -16.18
N ARG A 810 58.89 13.52 -16.00
CA ARG A 810 57.58 12.92 -16.27
C ARG A 810 56.46 13.53 -15.44
N ILE A 811 56.67 13.75 -14.15
CA ILE A 811 55.67 14.36 -13.27
C ILE A 811 55.34 15.79 -13.75
N GLN A 812 56.35 16.59 -14.09
CA GLN A 812 56.16 17.94 -14.61
C GLN A 812 55.44 17.92 -15.97
N GLU A 813 55.79 16.98 -16.86
CA GLU A 813 55.12 16.78 -18.16
C GLU A 813 53.62 16.48 -17.96
N LEU A 814 53.29 15.56 -17.04
CA LEU A 814 51.89 15.22 -16.74
C LEU A 814 51.10 16.42 -16.20
N PHE A 815 51.69 17.24 -15.33
CA PHE A 815 51.04 18.47 -14.84
C PHE A 815 50.86 19.51 -15.93
N ASP A 816 51.87 19.68 -16.78
CA ASP A 816 51.85 20.63 -17.89
C ASP A 816 50.68 20.32 -18.84
N ILE A 817 50.59 19.06 -19.28
CA ILE A 817 49.52 18.60 -20.17
C ILE A 817 48.15 18.71 -19.47
N ALA A 818 48.04 18.20 -18.24
CA ALA A 818 46.77 18.20 -17.51
C ALA A 818 46.21 19.61 -17.30
N SER A 819 47.08 20.59 -17.00
CA SER A 819 46.68 21.98 -16.73
C SER A 819 46.04 22.69 -17.92
N ARG A 820 46.31 22.22 -19.15
CA ARG A 820 45.75 22.77 -20.38
C ARG A 820 44.62 21.91 -20.93
N ALA A 821 44.78 20.59 -20.94
CA ALA A 821 43.84 19.69 -21.58
C ALA A 821 42.58 19.41 -20.73
N VAL A 822 42.67 19.44 -19.40
CA VAL A 822 41.58 19.03 -18.50
C VAL A 822 40.79 20.24 -18.00
N PHE A 823 39.45 20.12 -17.99
CA PHE A 823 38.55 21.16 -17.45
C PHE A 823 37.76 20.70 -16.20
N GLU A 824 37.85 19.42 -15.84
CA GLU A 824 37.20 18.84 -14.65
C GLU A 824 38.21 18.54 -13.53
N ASN A 825 37.77 18.57 -12.27
CA ASN A 825 38.60 18.26 -11.09
C ASN A 825 39.94 19.04 -11.00
N THR A 826 40.00 20.25 -11.56
CA THR A 826 41.21 21.08 -11.62
C THR A 826 41.76 21.40 -10.23
N ASP A 827 40.90 21.55 -9.23
CA ASP A 827 41.30 21.75 -7.82
C ASP A 827 42.14 20.59 -7.26
N ILE A 828 41.89 19.35 -7.71
CA ILE A 828 42.69 18.19 -7.30
C ILE A 828 44.08 18.28 -7.94
N LEU A 829 44.14 18.60 -9.23
CA LEU A 829 45.41 18.75 -9.96
C LEU A 829 46.27 19.88 -9.38
N ILE A 830 45.67 21.03 -9.06
CA ILE A 830 46.36 22.17 -8.41
C ILE A 830 46.94 21.74 -7.06
N ARG A 831 46.17 21.03 -6.23
CA ARG A 831 46.67 20.52 -4.93
C ARG A 831 47.80 19.51 -5.09
N LEU A 832 47.71 18.61 -6.06
CA LEU A 832 48.79 17.65 -6.35
C LEU A 832 50.04 18.36 -6.85
N ARG A 833 49.91 19.39 -7.71
CA ARG A 833 51.01 20.22 -8.20
C ARG A 833 51.71 20.95 -7.08
N ALA A 834 50.96 21.62 -6.20
CA ALA A 834 51.51 22.31 -5.04
C ALA A 834 52.26 21.34 -4.11
N LYS A 835 51.70 20.13 -3.89
CA LYS A 835 52.36 19.08 -3.09
C LYS A 835 53.66 18.61 -3.74
N TYR A 836 53.68 18.44 -5.06
CA TYR A 836 54.87 18.05 -5.81
C TYR A 836 55.96 19.11 -5.70
N PHE A 837 55.68 20.39 -5.96
CA PHE A 837 56.69 21.44 -5.88
C PHE A 837 57.20 21.67 -4.46
N THR A 838 56.34 21.55 -3.45
CA THR A 838 56.78 21.55 -2.04
C THR A 838 57.77 20.41 -1.78
N HIS A 839 57.51 19.22 -2.33
CA HIS A 839 58.43 18.09 -2.20
C HIS A 839 59.73 18.34 -2.98
N LEU A 840 59.65 18.83 -4.22
CA LEU A 840 60.80 19.14 -5.07
C LEU A 840 61.76 20.11 -4.36
N ASP A 841 61.23 21.18 -3.78
CA ASP A 841 62.00 22.17 -3.02
C ASP A 841 62.61 21.62 -1.71
N VAL A 842 62.13 20.48 -1.21
CA VAL A 842 62.62 19.86 0.03
C VAL A 842 63.55 18.69 -0.26
N SER A 843 63.25 17.87 -1.28
CA SER A 843 63.96 16.61 -1.57
C SER A 843 65.21 16.80 -2.41
N MET A 844 65.28 17.87 -3.23
CA MET A 844 66.44 18.18 -4.07
C MET A 844 67.30 19.33 -3.52
N LYS A 845 66.96 19.87 -2.34
CA LYS A 845 67.87 20.71 -1.56
C LYS A 845 68.72 19.80 -0.67
N THR A 846 70.04 19.95 -0.76
CA THR A 846 70.96 19.42 0.26
C THR A 846 71.21 20.50 1.31
N GLU A 847 71.68 20.13 2.52
CA GLU A 847 71.74 21.03 3.70
C GLU A 847 72.43 22.39 3.44
N ASP A 848 73.24 22.52 2.37
CA ASP A 848 73.94 23.75 1.98
C ASP A 848 73.74 24.20 0.51
N LYS A 849 72.84 23.61 -0.30
CA LYS A 849 72.66 23.99 -1.73
C LYS A 849 71.23 24.26 -2.16
N THR A 850 71.03 25.31 -2.97
CA THR A 850 69.74 25.58 -3.66
C THR A 850 69.47 24.52 -4.74
N LEU A 851 68.20 24.34 -5.16
CA LEU A 851 67.85 23.40 -6.24
C LEU A 851 68.61 23.68 -7.54
N LEU A 852 68.86 24.96 -7.86
CA LEU A 852 69.67 25.34 -9.01
C LEU A 852 71.12 24.90 -8.86
N GLU A 853 71.72 25.09 -7.69
CA GLU A 853 73.09 24.61 -7.40
C GLU A 853 73.21 23.08 -7.41
N TYR A 854 72.14 22.38 -7.05
CA TYR A 854 72.06 20.92 -7.17
C TYR A 854 72.06 20.49 -8.65
N LEU A 855 71.17 21.07 -9.46
CA LEU A 855 71.09 20.77 -10.89
C LEU A 855 72.36 21.19 -11.65
N ASP A 856 72.99 22.28 -11.25
CA ASP A 856 74.29 22.73 -11.78
C ASP A 856 75.41 21.76 -11.42
N GLY A 857 75.37 21.12 -10.24
CA GLY A 857 76.32 20.06 -9.89
C GLY A 857 76.19 18.80 -10.76
N LEU A 858 74.99 18.52 -11.26
CA LEU A 858 74.71 17.39 -12.16
C LEU A 858 74.90 17.73 -13.65
N TYR A 859 75.21 19.00 -13.95
CA TYR A 859 75.50 19.46 -15.30
C TYR A 859 76.86 18.99 -15.80
N ASP A 860 77.82 18.78 -14.89
CA ASP A 860 79.18 18.37 -15.23
C ASP A 860 79.29 16.89 -15.64
N GLU A 861 78.24 16.09 -15.41
CA GLU A 861 78.15 14.67 -15.79
C GLU A 861 77.43 14.50 -17.14
N GLU A 862 78.10 13.87 -18.12
CA GLU A 862 77.58 13.70 -19.50
C GLU A 862 76.22 12.96 -19.55
N GLU A 863 76.00 12.00 -18.63
CA GLU A 863 74.78 11.17 -18.61
C GLU A 863 73.56 11.90 -18.03
N THR A 864 73.73 12.79 -17.05
CA THR A 864 72.64 13.53 -16.38
C THR A 864 72.40 14.92 -16.95
N ARG A 865 73.40 15.50 -17.62
CA ARG A 865 73.35 16.86 -18.18
C ARG A 865 72.10 17.17 -19.03
N PRO A 866 71.64 16.31 -19.94
CA PRO A 866 70.43 16.61 -20.72
C PRO A 866 69.17 16.73 -19.84
N TYR A 867 69.08 15.94 -18.77
CA TYR A 867 67.93 15.91 -17.88
C TYR A 867 67.97 17.05 -16.85
N SER A 868 69.16 17.41 -16.35
CA SER A 868 69.33 18.57 -15.47
C SER A 868 68.97 19.87 -16.19
N LEU A 869 69.34 20.00 -17.47
CA LEU A 869 68.94 21.12 -18.32
C LEU A 869 67.41 21.24 -18.48
N VAL A 870 66.71 20.12 -18.72
CA VAL A 870 65.24 20.11 -18.82
C VAL A 870 64.58 20.54 -17.52
N LEU A 871 65.03 20.01 -16.38
CA LEU A 871 64.47 20.37 -15.08
C LEU A 871 64.78 21.83 -14.70
N LYS A 872 65.99 22.32 -15.02
CA LYS A 872 66.37 23.72 -14.81
C LYS A 872 65.48 24.65 -15.63
N TYR A 873 65.26 24.32 -16.91
CA TYR A 873 64.33 25.03 -17.78
C TYR A 873 62.90 25.06 -17.20
N ASN A 874 62.35 23.90 -16.82
CA ASN A 874 61.01 23.83 -16.24
C ASN A 874 60.88 24.60 -14.91
N TYR A 875 61.92 24.57 -14.07
CA TYR A 875 61.95 25.31 -12.80
C TYR A 875 61.95 26.82 -13.02
N LEU A 876 62.75 27.32 -13.98
CA LEU A 876 62.78 28.74 -14.32
C LEU A 876 61.44 29.23 -14.88
N LEU A 877 60.79 28.43 -15.72
CA LEU A 877 59.43 28.71 -16.20
C LEU A 877 58.41 28.80 -15.05
N GLU A 878 58.43 27.85 -14.11
CA GLU A 878 57.49 27.86 -12.97
C GLU A 878 57.64 29.12 -12.09
N ASN A 879 58.86 29.66 -12.02
CA ASN A 879 59.17 30.86 -11.23
C ASN A 879 59.08 32.16 -12.05
N ASN A 880 58.46 32.14 -13.23
CA ASN A 880 58.30 33.30 -14.14
C ASN A 880 59.63 33.95 -14.59
N ARG A 881 60.72 33.18 -14.66
CA ARG A 881 62.05 33.63 -15.14
C ARG A 881 62.24 33.26 -16.61
N LEU A 882 61.42 33.84 -17.49
CA LEU A 882 61.36 33.48 -18.91
C LEU A 882 62.68 33.74 -19.64
N GLU A 883 63.28 34.92 -19.45
CA GLU A 883 64.55 35.29 -20.11
C GLU A 883 65.69 34.32 -19.78
N ASP A 884 65.76 33.85 -18.53
CA ASP A 884 66.77 32.89 -18.08
C ASP A 884 66.50 31.48 -18.65
N ALA A 885 65.22 31.11 -18.80
CA ALA A 885 64.84 29.82 -19.38
C ALA A 885 65.17 29.78 -20.88
N GLU A 886 64.99 30.88 -21.61
CA GLU A 886 65.29 30.96 -23.05
C GLU A 886 66.79 30.81 -23.36
N GLN A 887 67.67 31.25 -22.46
CA GLN A 887 69.12 31.07 -22.60
C GLN A 887 69.55 29.59 -22.62
N ILE A 888 68.72 28.68 -22.10
CA ILE A 888 69.00 27.23 -22.06
C ILE A 888 68.66 26.54 -23.40
N ILE A 889 67.75 27.13 -24.21
CA ILE A 889 67.23 26.51 -25.43
C ILE A 889 68.33 26.13 -26.44
N PRO A 890 69.32 26.99 -26.77
CA PRO A 890 70.37 26.63 -27.73
C PRO A 890 71.19 25.41 -27.29
N GLU A 891 71.36 25.20 -25.99
CA GLU A 891 72.05 24.01 -25.48
C GLU A 891 71.15 22.77 -25.53
N LEU A 892 69.86 22.90 -25.19
CA LEU A 892 68.90 21.79 -25.36
C LEU A 892 68.81 21.34 -26.82
N GLU A 893 68.91 22.24 -27.80
CA GLU A 893 68.92 21.90 -29.23
C GLU A 893 70.07 20.95 -29.62
N TYR A 894 71.22 21.02 -28.92
CA TYR A 894 72.34 20.10 -29.13
C TYR A 894 71.96 18.66 -28.75
N TYR A 895 71.09 18.49 -27.75
CA TYR A 895 70.63 17.21 -27.23
C TYR A 895 69.28 16.76 -27.80
N LYS A 896 68.83 17.33 -28.93
CA LYS A 896 67.55 16.99 -29.60
C LYS A 896 67.37 15.52 -30.02
N PHE A 897 68.38 14.67 -29.86
CA PHE A 897 68.28 13.23 -30.07
C PHE A 897 67.79 12.48 -28.80
N ASN A 898 67.81 13.15 -27.64
CA ASN A 898 67.26 12.64 -26.41
C ASN A 898 65.74 12.87 -26.39
N ASP A 899 64.96 11.85 -26.06
CA ASP A 899 63.49 11.89 -26.08
C ASP A 899 62.91 12.98 -25.17
N GLU A 900 63.41 13.13 -23.95
CA GLU A 900 62.88 14.10 -22.98
C GLU A 900 63.22 15.54 -23.38
N VAL A 901 64.43 15.76 -23.91
CA VAL A 901 64.82 17.05 -24.49
C VAL A 901 63.95 17.37 -25.70
N SER A 902 63.69 16.39 -26.57
CA SER A 902 62.85 16.56 -27.76
C SER A 902 61.43 16.97 -27.40
N LYS A 903 60.82 16.35 -26.37
CA LYS A 903 59.50 16.73 -25.87
C LYS A 903 59.46 18.15 -25.30
N THR A 904 60.50 18.55 -24.57
CA THR A 904 60.62 19.91 -24.01
C THR A 904 60.73 20.94 -25.13
N LEU A 905 61.61 20.72 -26.13
CA LEU A 905 61.74 21.58 -27.31
C LEU A 905 60.43 21.64 -28.13
N PHE A 906 59.76 20.50 -28.30
CA PHE A 906 58.46 20.42 -28.98
C PHE A 906 57.40 21.27 -28.28
N THR A 907 57.40 21.24 -26.94
CA THR A 907 56.53 22.07 -26.11
C THR A 907 56.87 23.55 -26.24
N TYR A 908 58.16 23.90 -26.19
CA TYR A 908 58.63 25.28 -26.30
C TYR A 908 58.27 25.90 -27.67
N TYR A 909 58.65 25.26 -28.78
CA TYR A 909 58.34 25.80 -30.10
C TYR A 909 56.83 25.78 -30.39
N GLY A 910 56.13 24.73 -29.96
CA GLY A 910 54.68 24.60 -30.15
C GLY A 910 53.86 25.70 -29.46
N ARG A 911 54.39 26.28 -28.37
CA ARG A 911 53.77 27.42 -27.67
C ARG A 911 54.06 28.76 -28.34
N ASN A 912 55.18 28.86 -29.06
CA ASN A 912 55.67 30.11 -29.64
C ASN A 912 55.59 30.11 -31.18
N LEU A 913 54.56 29.46 -31.73
CA LEU A 913 54.37 29.31 -33.18
C LEU A 913 54.05 30.62 -33.92
N HIS A 914 53.82 31.74 -33.22
CA HIS A 914 53.71 33.05 -33.85
C HIS A 914 55.06 33.51 -34.45
N ILE A 915 56.19 33.03 -33.91
CA ILE A 915 57.55 33.31 -34.39
C ILE A 915 57.94 32.37 -35.54
N SER A 916 58.33 32.94 -36.68
CA SER A 916 58.64 32.19 -37.92
C SER A 916 59.79 31.17 -37.76
N ASN A 917 60.87 31.55 -37.05
CA ASN A 917 62.01 30.67 -36.81
C ASN A 917 61.63 29.45 -35.96
N TYR A 918 60.74 29.64 -34.98
CA TYR A 918 60.26 28.55 -34.12
C TYR A 918 59.31 27.61 -34.86
N ARG A 919 58.48 28.11 -35.79
CA ARG A 919 57.72 27.23 -36.71
C ARG A 919 58.63 26.32 -37.53
N SER A 920 59.72 26.87 -38.07
CA SER A 920 60.68 26.09 -38.85
C SER A 920 61.37 25.02 -37.98
N SER A 921 61.74 25.38 -36.75
CA SER A 921 62.33 24.47 -35.77
C SER A 921 61.36 23.38 -35.33
N PHE A 922 60.09 23.73 -35.10
CA PHE A 922 59.00 22.78 -34.82
C PHE A 922 58.83 21.74 -35.94
N PHE A 923 58.71 22.19 -37.20
CA PHE A 923 58.55 21.26 -38.34
C PHE A 923 59.78 20.39 -38.60
N SER A 924 60.98 20.88 -38.26
CA SER A 924 62.21 20.09 -38.29
C SER A 924 62.20 19.02 -37.19
N LEU A 925 61.80 19.41 -35.97
CA LEU A 925 61.79 18.55 -34.80
C LEU A 925 60.81 17.38 -34.94
N ILE A 926 59.58 17.61 -35.43
CA ILE A 926 58.59 16.54 -35.61
C ILE A 926 58.99 15.50 -36.68
N LYS A 927 60.01 15.80 -37.49
CA LYS A 927 60.58 14.88 -38.48
C LYS A 927 61.79 14.10 -37.92
N SER A 928 62.23 14.37 -36.70
CA SER A 928 63.44 13.81 -36.09
C SER A 928 63.18 13.12 -34.74
N GLY A 929 63.81 11.95 -34.54
CA GLY A 929 64.05 11.36 -33.21
C GLY A 929 62.86 10.68 -32.54
N TYR A 930 61.92 11.47 -32.01
CA TYR A 930 60.83 10.98 -31.15
C TYR A 930 59.53 10.75 -31.94
N ASP A 931 58.82 9.67 -31.64
CA ASP A 931 57.57 9.28 -32.30
C ASP A 931 56.36 10.09 -31.80
N PHE A 932 56.34 11.39 -32.10
CA PHE A 932 55.23 12.29 -31.74
C PHE A 932 53.89 11.83 -32.31
N LYS A 933 53.90 11.14 -33.47
CA LYS A 933 52.69 10.69 -34.14
C LYS A 933 51.94 9.66 -33.30
N ASN A 934 52.65 8.72 -32.69
CA ASN A 934 52.01 7.68 -31.88
C ASN A 934 51.97 8.05 -30.38
N LYS A 935 52.91 8.84 -29.87
CA LYS A 935 53.02 9.14 -28.43
C LYS A 935 52.39 10.47 -28.00
N ASP A 936 52.25 11.44 -28.89
CA ASP A 936 51.76 12.81 -28.61
C ASP A 936 50.79 13.34 -29.68
N PHE A 937 49.99 12.45 -30.26
CA PHE A 937 49.11 12.69 -31.41
C PHE A 937 48.28 13.98 -31.31
N LEU A 938 47.62 14.21 -30.16
CA LEU A 938 46.76 15.38 -29.97
C LEU A 938 47.55 16.69 -30.07
N ARG A 939 48.68 16.79 -29.36
CA ARG A 939 49.51 18.00 -29.36
C ARG A 939 50.17 18.22 -30.71
N LEU A 940 50.63 17.15 -31.36
CA LEU A 940 51.20 17.20 -32.71
C LEU A 940 50.22 17.83 -33.69
N ASN A 941 49.00 17.28 -33.78
CA ASN A 941 47.99 17.79 -34.71
C ASN A 941 47.52 19.20 -34.30
N PHE A 942 47.37 19.48 -33.00
CA PHE A 942 46.91 20.81 -32.55
C PHE A 942 47.95 21.90 -32.83
N TYR A 943 49.23 21.66 -32.53
CA TYR A 943 50.31 22.58 -32.87
C TYR A 943 50.54 22.69 -34.37
N SER A 944 50.41 21.59 -35.12
CA SER A 944 50.51 21.63 -36.59
C SER A 944 49.36 22.44 -37.21
N TYR A 945 48.14 22.31 -36.67
CA TYR A 945 47.00 23.15 -37.03
C TYR A 945 47.30 24.64 -36.81
N ILE A 946 47.85 25.01 -35.66
CA ILE A 946 48.23 26.39 -35.34
C ILE A 946 49.35 26.89 -36.26
N ALA A 947 50.42 26.09 -36.42
CA ALA A 947 51.58 26.44 -37.24
C ALA A 947 51.21 26.68 -38.71
N GLU A 948 50.41 25.78 -39.29
CA GLU A 948 49.93 25.93 -40.67
C GLU A 948 48.96 27.10 -40.82
N SER A 949 48.18 27.42 -39.78
CA SER A 949 47.32 28.61 -39.79
C SER A 949 48.14 29.90 -39.84
N TYR A 950 49.21 30.00 -39.05
CA TYR A 950 50.16 31.12 -39.12
C TYR A 950 50.86 31.22 -40.48
N ASN A 951 51.16 30.09 -41.12
CA ASN A 951 51.69 30.04 -42.49
C ASN A 951 50.62 30.37 -43.57
N LYS A 952 49.37 30.64 -43.17
CA LYS A 952 48.21 30.87 -44.05
C LYS A 952 47.83 29.67 -44.91
N ASN A 953 48.27 28.47 -44.52
CA ASN A 953 47.99 27.18 -45.15
C ASN A 953 46.73 26.53 -44.56
N PHE A 954 45.58 27.22 -44.63
CA PHE A 954 44.34 26.79 -43.97
C PHE A 954 43.86 25.39 -44.36
N LYS A 955 44.15 24.92 -45.59
CA LYS A 955 43.83 23.54 -46.00
C LYS A 955 44.52 22.50 -45.11
N TYR A 956 45.85 22.57 -44.99
CA TYR A 956 46.63 21.65 -44.15
C TYR A 956 46.33 21.85 -42.65
N SER A 957 46.07 23.10 -42.25
CA SER A 957 45.62 23.41 -40.89
C SER A 957 44.33 22.67 -40.54
N PHE A 958 43.31 22.71 -41.41
CA PHE A 958 42.07 21.97 -41.18
C PHE A 958 42.20 20.45 -41.32
N GLU A 959 43.10 19.93 -42.16
CA GLU A 959 43.41 18.49 -42.23
C GLU A 959 43.90 17.95 -40.86
N ASN A 960 44.78 18.68 -40.17
CA ASN A 960 45.21 18.32 -38.81
C ASN A 960 44.07 18.37 -37.77
N LEU A 961 43.09 19.26 -37.94
CA LEU A 961 41.91 19.27 -37.06
C LEU A 961 40.98 18.08 -37.31
N GLU A 962 40.81 17.67 -38.57
CA GLU A 962 40.04 16.47 -38.92
C GLU A 962 40.66 15.20 -38.32
N GLU A 963 42.00 15.10 -38.28
CA GLU A 963 42.72 14.03 -37.57
C GLU A 963 42.37 14.00 -36.07
N ILE A 964 42.23 15.17 -35.41
CA ILE A 964 41.80 15.23 -34.00
C ILE A 964 40.32 14.80 -33.85
N TYR A 965 39.44 15.18 -34.77
CA TYR A 965 38.03 14.78 -34.71
C TYR A 965 37.84 13.27 -34.88
N GLN A 966 38.73 12.60 -35.61
CA GLN A 966 38.70 11.15 -35.79
C GLN A 966 39.02 10.36 -34.50
N MET A 967 39.56 11.00 -33.45
CA MET A 967 39.82 10.34 -32.17
C MET A 967 38.55 9.85 -31.46
N GLY A 968 37.36 10.35 -31.81
CA GLY A 968 36.09 9.86 -31.27
C GLY A 968 35.83 10.18 -29.78
N THR A 969 36.69 10.96 -29.13
CA THR A 969 36.61 11.37 -27.72
C THR A 969 35.84 12.67 -27.52
N ILE A 970 35.32 12.90 -26.30
CA ILE A 970 34.76 14.20 -25.91
C ILE A 970 35.90 15.22 -25.86
N LEU A 971 35.92 16.16 -26.81
CA LEU A 971 36.93 17.21 -26.90
C LEU A 971 36.67 18.29 -25.84
N ASN A 972 37.72 18.78 -25.18
CA ASN A 972 37.59 19.92 -24.27
C ASN A 972 37.13 21.17 -25.06
N PRO A 973 35.91 21.69 -24.80
CA PRO A 973 35.36 22.81 -25.55
C PRO A 973 36.06 24.15 -25.24
N ASN A 974 36.79 24.22 -24.12
CA ASN A 974 37.44 25.43 -23.63
C ASN A 974 38.92 25.51 -24.01
N LEU A 975 39.53 24.41 -24.48
CA LEU A 975 40.94 24.45 -24.90
C LEU A 975 41.06 25.32 -26.15
N HIS A 976 41.75 26.44 -26.00
CA HIS A 976 42.07 27.35 -27.08
C HIS A 976 43.40 28.07 -26.82
N GLU A 977 44.01 28.55 -27.90
CA GLU A 977 45.14 29.47 -27.88
C GLU A 977 44.75 30.75 -28.63
N VAL A 978 45.24 31.91 -28.22
CA VAL A 978 44.97 33.19 -28.88
C VAL A 978 45.91 33.36 -30.08
N TRP A 979 45.43 34.01 -31.13
CA TRP A 979 46.28 34.41 -32.24
C TRP A 979 47.12 35.63 -31.86
N PHE A 980 48.45 35.47 -31.86
CA PHE A 980 49.40 36.54 -31.55
C PHE A 980 50.04 37.13 -32.81
N ASP A 981 50.54 38.36 -32.70
CA ASP A 981 51.42 38.98 -33.69
C ASP A 981 52.87 38.50 -33.52
N GLU A 982 53.81 39.03 -34.32
CA GLU A 982 55.22 38.64 -34.24
C GLU A 982 55.92 39.09 -32.94
N ASN A 983 55.34 40.02 -32.19
CA ASN A 983 55.85 40.51 -30.91
C ASN A 983 55.23 39.76 -29.70
N GLY A 984 54.31 38.83 -29.95
CA GLY A 984 53.61 38.08 -28.91
C GLY A 984 52.41 38.83 -28.30
N GLU A 985 51.95 39.92 -28.90
CA GLU A 985 50.74 40.63 -28.49
C GLU A 985 49.50 40.07 -29.20
N ASP A 986 48.32 40.21 -28.62
CA ASP A 986 47.05 39.77 -29.22
C ASP A 986 46.86 40.39 -30.60
N ALA A 987 46.83 39.57 -31.65
CA ALA A 987 46.62 40.06 -33.00
C ALA A 987 45.17 40.53 -33.18
N VAL A 988 45.00 41.81 -33.54
CA VAL A 988 43.71 42.41 -33.86
C VAL A 988 43.51 42.43 -35.37
N PHE A 989 42.36 41.94 -35.82
CA PHE A 989 41.99 41.91 -37.23
C PHE A 989 40.73 42.72 -37.49
N THR A 990 40.48 43.02 -38.78
CA THR A 990 39.24 43.63 -39.24
C THR A 990 38.34 42.57 -39.85
N GLY A 991 37.13 42.41 -39.30
CA GLY A 991 36.15 41.44 -39.79
C GLY A 991 34.87 42.08 -40.30
N ILE A 992 34.27 41.51 -41.34
CA ILE A 992 32.95 41.90 -41.87
C ILE A 992 31.95 40.76 -41.65
N ILE A 993 30.84 41.05 -40.96
CA ILE A 993 29.80 40.07 -40.68
C ILE A 993 29.14 39.61 -41.97
N ASN A 994 29.04 38.30 -42.13
CA ASN A 994 28.39 37.64 -43.25
C ASN A 994 27.44 36.54 -42.75
N SER A 995 26.55 36.06 -43.60
CA SER A 995 25.70 34.89 -43.32
C SER A 995 26.06 33.76 -44.28
N ASN A 996 26.12 32.52 -43.79
CA ASN A 996 26.32 31.37 -44.66
C ASN A 996 25.00 30.91 -45.31
N LYS A 997 25.08 30.00 -46.29
CA LYS A 997 23.92 29.44 -47.02
C LYS A 997 22.84 28.78 -46.13
N ARG A 998 23.12 28.52 -44.86
CA ARG A 998 22.21 27.93 -43.86
C ARG A 998 21.72 28.95 -42.81
N GLY A 999 22.01 30.25 -43.00
CA GLY A 999 21.55 31.33 -42.12
C GLY A 999 22.40 31.55 -40.86
N TYR A 1000 23.53 30.86 -40.70
CA TYR A 1000 24.42 31.08 -39.54
C TYR A 1000 25.29 32.32 -39.76
N VAL A 1001 25.40 33.14 -38.71
CA VAL A 1001 26.26 34.33 -38.67
C VAL A 1001 27.73 33.91 -38.62
N GLN A 1002 28.52 34.44 -39.54
CA GLN A 1002 29.96 34.25 -39.68
C GLN A 1002 30.62 35.61 -39.89
N ILE A 1003 31.94 35.64 -39.85
CA ILE A 1003 32.70 36.86 -40.09
C ILE A 1003 33.83 36.58 -41.08
N LYS A 1004 33.93 37.42 -42.12
CA LYS A 1004 35.03 37.38 -43.09
C LYS A 1004 36.15 38.28 -42.57
N VAL A 1005 37.31 37.70 -42.26
CA VAL A 1005 38.51 38.42 -41.86
C VAL A 1005 39.17 39.00 -43.11
N ILE A 1006 39.37 40.32 -43.15
CA ILE A 1006 39.83 41.01 -44.37
C ILE A 1006 41.28 40.63 -44.68
N GLU A 1007 42.14 40.58 -43.68
CA GLU A 1007 43.58 40.36 -43.81
C GLU A 1007 43.90 38.92 -44.24
N LEU A 1008 43.07 37.95 -43.81
CA LEU A 1008 43.24 36.53 -44.10
C LEU A 1008 42.40 36.06 -45.30
N GLN A 1009 41.42 36.86 -45.73
CA GLN A 1009 40.41 36.49 -46.73
C GLN A 1009 39.63 35.19 -46.41
N GLN A 1010 39.61 34.79 -45.13
CA GLN A 1010 38.92 33.58 -44.65
C GLN A 1010 37.65 33.93 -43.86
N GLN A 1011 36.76 32.95 -43.74
CA GLN A 1011 35.51 33.06 -42.98
C GLN A 1011 35.55 32.17 -41.75
N PHE A 1012 35.24 32.75 -40.59
CA PHE A 1012 35.24 32.04 -39.32
C PHE A 1012 33.91 32.21 -38.58
N ARG A 1013 33.67 31.33 -37.61
CA ARG A 1013 32.46 31.38 -36.77
C ARG A 1013 32.71 32.26 -35.55
N LEU A 1014 31.71 33.02 -35.15
CA LEU A 1014 31.75 33.84 -33.95
C LEU A 1014 31.62 32.99 -32.68
N LEU A 1015 32.21 33.46 -31.59
CA LEU A 1015 31.92 32.95 -30.25
C LEU A 1015 30.48 33.26 -29.86
N LYS A 1016 29.84 32.34 -29.11
CA LYS A 1016 28.45 32.51 -28.66
C LYS A 1016 28.26 33.78 -27.84
N ASP A 1017 29.25 34.14 -27.02
CA ASP A 1017 29.16 35.32 -26.17
C ASP A 1017 29.28 36.61 -26.97
N SER A 1018 30.12 36.64 -28.01
CA SER A 1018 30.15 37.76 -28.95
C SER A 1018 28.83 37.93 -29.71
N ILE A 1019 28.15 36.83 -30.09
CA ILE A 1019 26.81 36.90 -30.71
C ILE A 1019 25.78 37.48 -29.73
N LYS A 1020 25.77 37.02 -28.48
CA LYS A 1020 24.83 37.49 -27.45
C LYS A 1020 25.04 38.96 -27.09
N HIS A 1021 26.30 39.37 -26.94
CA HIS A 1021 26.66 40.70 -26.46
C HIS A 1021 26.46 41.77 -27.54
N PHE A 1022 26.95 41.53 -28.76
CA PHE A 1022 26.95 42.56 -29.81
C PHE A 1022 25.77 42.47 -30.78
N GLN A 1023 25.04 41.35 -30.83
CA GLN A 1023 23.93 41.10 -31.78
C GLN A 1023 24.28 41.52 -33.23
N PRO A 1024 25.39 41.02 -33.79
CA PRO A 1024 25.96 41.55 -35.03
C PRO A 1024 25.05 41.35 -36.24
N LYS A 1025 24.93 42.37 -37.09
CA LYS A 1025 24.15 42.34 -38.34
C LYS A 1025 25.05 42.15 -39.56
N VAL A 1026 24.50 41.54 -40.61
CA VAL A 1026 25.20 41.35 -41.88
C VAL A 1026 25.72 42.69 -42.41
N SER A 1027 26.95 42.68 -42.93
CA SER A 1027 27.70 43.83 -43.44
C SER A 1027 28.28 44.79 -42.38
N GLU A 1028 28.06 44.55 -41.08
CA GLU A 1028 28.74 45.33 -40.03
C GLU A 1028 30.23 44.95 -39.95
N LYS A 1029 31.06 45.95 -39.61
CA LYS A 1029 32.50 45.79 -39.43
C LYS A 1029 32.87 45.81 -37.96
N TYR A 1030 33.82 44.97 -37.57
CA TYR A 1030 34.30 44.87 -36.19
C TYR A 1030 35.82 44.70 -36.16
N LEU A 1031 36.44 45.23 -35.10
CA LEU A 1031 37.74 44.79 -34.61
C LEU A 1031 37.55 43.47 -33.87
N ILE A 1032 38.40 42.49 -34.19
CA ILE A 1032 38.22 41.11 -33.72
C ILE A 1032 39.53 40.45 -33.29
N LYS A 1033 39.41 39.46 -32.39
CA LYS A 1033 40.49 38.51 -32.07
C LYS A 1033 40.14 37.13 -32.60
N LEU A 1034 41.18 36.41 -33.02
CA LEU A 1034 41.06 35.02 -33.46
C LEU A 1034 41.56 34.09 -32.37
N HIS A 1035 40.85 32.98 -32.20
CA HIS A 1035 41.12 31.97 -31.20
C HIS A 1035 41.19 30.59 -31.86
N PHE A 1036 42.27 29.87 -31.62
CA PHE A 1036 42.52 28.51 -32.08
C PHE A 1036 41.85 27.49 -31.15
N TYR A 1037 40.59 27.15 -31.39
CA TYR A 1037 39.96 26.03 -30.70
C TYR A 1037 40.25 24.70 -31.41
N ILE A 1038 40.16 23.59 -30.69
CA ILE A 1038 40.13 22.24 -31.30
C ILE A 1038 38.95 22.13 -32.29
N GLN A 1039 37.87 22.88 -32.09
CA GLN A 1039 36.71 22.90 -33.00
C GLN A 1039 36.88 23.83 -34.23
N GLY A 1040 38.11 24.27 -34.50
CA GLY A 1040 38.45 25.26 -35.52
C GLY A 1040 38.45 26.70 -35.02
N ILE A 1041 38.95 27.61 -35.86
CA ILE A 1041 39.11 29.02 -35.50
C ILE A 1041 37.76 29.65 -35.14
N ARG A 1042 37.73 30.38 -34.02
CA ARG A 1042 36.59 31.17 -33.56
C ARG A 1042 36.97 32.63 -33.41
N VAL A 1043 35.97 33.49 -33.51
CA VAL A 1043 36.16 34.94 -33.49
C VAL A 1043 35.48 35.57 -32.30
N GLU A 1044 36.25 36.35 -31.56
CA GLU A 1044 35.77 37.25 -30.52
C GLU A 1044 35.61 38.66 -31.11
N LEU A 1045 34.45 39.28 -30.90
CA LEU A 1045 34.22 40.68 -31.26
C LEU A 1045 34.69 41.59 -30.13
N LEU A 1046 35.46 42.63 -30.47
CA LEU A 1046 35.93 43.64 -29.52
C LEU A 1046 35.10 44.92 -29.61
N GLU A 1047 35.10 45.53 -30.79
CA GLU A 1047 34.51 46.86 -31.02
C GLU A 1047 33.96 46.95 -32.44
N LYS A 1048 32.85 47.67 -32.62
CA LYS A 1048 32.25 47.94 -33.93
C LYS A 1048 32.94 49.14 -34.58
N ILE A 1049 33.30 48.99 -35.87
CA ILE A 1049 33.95 50.04 -36.69
C ILE A 1049 32.93 50.83 -37.49
#